data_AF-A7T0W5-F1
#
_entry.id   AF-A7T0W5-F1
#
_cell.length_a   1.000
_cell.length_b   1.000
_cell.length_c   1.000
_cell.angle_alpha   90.00
_cell.angle_beta   90.00
_cell.angle_gamma   90.00
#
_symmetry.space_group_name_H-M   'P 1'
#
loop_
_entity.id
_entity.type
_entity.pdbx_description
1 polymer ?
#
loop_
_entity_poly.entity_id
_entity_poly.type
_entity_poly.pdbx_seq_one_letter_code
_entity_poly.pdbx_strand_id
1 'polypeptide(L)'
;VKAKLVEEPSAKVTAIIGIGCRFPLAQNKDEFWEALKSGDCGTSDFPENRKSEYQQFKSVYHPKRFVPGRICTTAGSYLGNIKGFDAGFFNISQQEANSMDPQQRILLEVVYEAIEDSGMSIEDLRACRTGVFVGAKTQDYGGLVLTDDNKTNLDQFAATGTARTIIANRISFCFNFTGPSFIVDTACSSSLIALRLAIESLENGDCEAAVVCASNIILSHMNHMVSSLAGLLAPDGRCKSFDSSGDGYGRGEGFAAVILKLKDTAVNDGDDIYSEIVSCGMNSDGSQAVPMTAPSVQGQAELARFVLKKSGLQADDIDYVEAHGTGTAIGDVVEITALSEVYCESINENSRTLRVGSVKSNINHTESTSGLAGVIKLALMIKNGHFVPTVNVQTVNPALKLDERRMTLQTVEEKWERKNGKPRIGAVSSYGFGGSNAHAILREFITSDQSPTMKEAKEDHVVTLSAKENESLHKAAKTLSAWLSENKDLHGRIAEVCYSLNKKTIHPHRMAIAFETVDEVIKLLQDFGADTNNWETDVSYGVAKEVNRKVVFMFGGQGPQWYGMAKELLDKEPAFLSTIKEIDGLLKDIGEEWNLLEELTATEEKSRLDDLVIGQTATFALQYGIARLLISWGIRPSAVIGHSLGELAAAAICGALPLKNVLSIVVLRASLQHECQQSGLMAALGMSEERARSLLCELKLDSTVNIAAVNDAQSVTLSGDEQSIEAFQEHLK
;
A
#
# COMPACT_ATOMS: atom_id res chain seq x y z
N VAL A 1 20.00 19.80 -38.37
CA VAL A 1 20.58 18.44 -38.31
C VAL A 1 19.43 17.45 -38.44
N LYS A 2 19.31 16.72 -39.57
CA LYS A 2 18.28 15.68 -39.75
C LYS A 2 18.81 14.38 -39.17
N ALA A 3 18.46 14.06 -37.92
CA ALA A 3 18.80 12.78 -37.31
C ALA A 3 17.91 11.67 -37.91
N LYS A 4 18.56 10.62 -38.42
CA LYS A 4 17.90 9.35 -38.77
C LYS A 4 17.24 8.80 -37.51
N LEU A 5 15.92 8.55 -37.59
CA LEU A 5 15.20 7.75 -36.61
C LEU A 5 15.80 6.34 -36.66
N VAL A 6 16.55 5.98 -35.62
CA VAL A 6 16.88 4.59 -35.30
C VAL A 6 15.55 3.92 -34.92
N GLU A 7 15.28 2.72 -35.42
CA GLU A 7 14.13 1.92 -34.97
C GLU A 7 14.21 1.77 -33.45
N GLU A 8 13.28 2.42 -32.74
CA GLU A 8 13.20 2.35 -31.29
C GLU A 8 12.76 0.93 -30.88
N PRO A 9 13.36 0.36 -29.82
CA PRO A 9 12.80 -0.84 -29.20
C PRO A 9 11.35 -0.56 -28.78
N SER A 10 10.53 -1.62 -28.76
CA SER A 10 9.16 -1.60 -28.22
C SER A 10 9.06 -0.66 -27.01
N ALA A 11 8.25 0.41 -27.12
CA ALA A 11 8.13 1.42 -26.07
C ALA A 11 7.76 0.75 -24.74
N LYS A 12 8.60 0.94 -23.72
CA LYS A 12 8.36 0.39 -22.38
C LYS A 12 7.16 1.12 -21.77
N VAL A 13 6.13 0.38 -21.37
CA VAL A 13 4.92 0.95 -20.78
C VAL A 13 5.10 1.06 -19.27
N THR A 14 4.64 2.16 -18.69
CA THR A 14 4.64 2.38 -17.23
C THR A 14 3.24 2.11 -16.67
N ALA A 15 3.15 1.48 -15.50
CA ALA A 15 1.90 1.25 -14.78
C ALA A 15 1.77 2.20 -13.59
N ILE A 16 0.56 2.72 -13.36
CA ILE A 16 0.18 3.37 -12.10
C ILE A 16 -0.34 2.28 -11.17
N ILE A 17 0.34 2.07 -10.04
CA ILE A 17 0.01 1.00 -9.09
C ILE A 17 -0.51 1.51 -7.76
N GLY A 18 -0.26 2.76 -7.39
CA GLY A 18 -0.75 3.35 -6.14
C GLY A 18 -1.09 4.82 -6.30
N ILE A 19 -2.12 5.28 -5.58
CA ILE A 19 -2.62 6.66 -5.62
C ILE A 19 -2.84 7.17 -4.19
N GLY A 20 -2.31 8.36 -3.91
CA GLY A 20 -2.63 9.13 -2.71
C GLY A 20 -3.02 10.57 -3.09
N CYS A 21 -4.01 11.15 -2.40
CA CYS A 21 -4.36 12.56 -2.62
C CYS A 21 -5.03 13.24 -1.42
N ARG A 22 -4.90 14.57 -1.39
CA ARG A 22 -5.71 15.49 -0.58
C ARG A 22 -6.24 16.60 -1.47
N PHE A 23 -7.56 16.69 -1.57
CA PHE A 23 -8.25 17.77 -2.25
C PHE A 23 -9.34 18.36 -1.34
N PRO A 24 -9.83 19.59 -1.61
CA PRO A 24 -10.85 20.24 -0.77
C PRO A 24 -12.15 19.46 -0.57
N LEU A 25 -12.45 18.52 -1.48
CA LEU A 25 -13.60 17.61 -1.40
C LEU A 25 -13.27 16.23 -0.82
N ALA A 26 -11.99 15.91 -0.63
CA ALA A 26 -11.56 14.53 -0.43
C ALA A 26 -10.25 14.42 0.34
N GLN A 27 -10.26 13.64 1.41
CA GLN A 27 -9.06 13.28 2.17
C GLN A 27 -8.33 12.07 1.59
N ASN A 28 -8.86 11.36 0.60
CA ASN A 28 -8.20 10.22 -0.04
C ASN A 28 -8.77 10.01 -1.45
N LYS A 29 -8.24 9.02 -2.17
CA LYS A 29 -8.64 8.71 -3.56
C LYS A 29 -10.10 8.27 -3.68
N ASP A 30 -10.64 7.60 -2.65
CA ASP A 30 -11.97 7.00 -2.68
C ASP A 30 -13.03 8.09 -2.45
N GLU A 31 -12.82 8.96 -1.48
CA GLU A 31 -13.62 10.20 -1.32
C GLU A 31 -13.54 11.08 -2.56
N PHE A 32 -12.38 11.14 -3.22
CA PHE A 32 -12.23 11.93 -4.45
C PHE A 32 -13.04 11.33 -5.60
N TRP A 33 -13.04 10.01 -5.72
CA TRP A 33 -13.87 9.30 -6.70
C TRP A 33 -15.36 9.58 -6.49
N GLU A 34 -15.86 9.46 -5.26
CA GLU A 34 -17.27 9.70 -4.96
C GLU A 34 -17.68 11.16 -5.21
N ALA A 35 -16.82 12.12 -4.86
CA ALA A 35 -17.04 13.54 -5.15
C ALA A 35 -17.09 13.83 -6.67
N LEU A 36 -16.19 13.20 -7.44
CA LEU A 36 -16.19 13.33 -8.90
C LEU A 36 -17.45 12.75 -9.52
N LYS A 37 -17.83 11.53 -9.11
CA LYS A 37 -19.02 10.82 -9.60
C LYS A 37 -20.31 11.60 -9.30
N SER A 38 -20.39 12.19 -8.11
CA SER A 38 -21.54 13.00 -7.67
C SER A 38 -21.60 14.38 -8.35
N GLY A 39 -20.51 14.82 -8.99
CA GLY A 39 -20.43 16.15 -9.59
C GLY A 39 -20.32 17.27 -8.55
N ASP A 40 -19.60 17.02 -7.45
CA ASP A 40 -19.42 18.01 -6.39
C ASP A 40 -18.43 19.11 -6.81
N CYS A 41 -18.66 20.32 -6.30
CA CYS A 41 -17.83 21.51 -6.52
C CYS A 41 -17.30 22.03 -5.18
N GLY A 42 -15.99 21.93 -4.97
CA GLY A 42 -15.29 22.31 -3.75
C GLY A 42 -14.92 23.79 -3.70
N THR A 43 -15.65 24.67 -4.37
CA THR A 43 -15.40 26.12 -4.27
C THR A 43 -16.06 26.67 -3.01
N SER A 44 -15.29 27.40 -2.20
CA SER A 44 -15.72 28.06 -0.98
C SER A 44 -15.03 29.41 -0.80
N ASP A 45 -15.49 30.19 0.17
CA ASP A 45 -14.72 31.35 0.66
C ASP A 45 -13.42 30.91 1.34
N PHE A 46 -12.45 31.82 1.46
CA PHE A 46 -11.21 31.55 2.17
C PHE A 46 -11.48 31.07 3.62
N PRO A 47 -10.80 30.03 4.12
CA PRO A 47 -11.13 29.42 5.41
C PRO A 47 -10.92 30.34 6.62
N GLU A 48 -11.93 30.47 7.48
CA GLU A 48 -11.84 31.28 8.71
C GLU A 48 -10.89 30.69 9.77
N ASN A 49 -10.60 29.38 9.69
CA ASN A 49 -9.67 28.71 10.59
C ASN A 49 -8.19 29.09 10.33
N ARG A 50 -7.91 29.82 9.25
CA ARG A 50 -6.62 30.47 8.94
C ARG A 50 -6.71 31.98 9.20
N LYS A 51 -6.95 32.34 10.47
CA LYS A 51 -7.41 33.69 10.88
C LYS A 51 -6.56 34.84 10.32
N SER A 52 -5.23 34.76 10.41
CA SER A 52 -4.32 35.81 9.92
C SER A 52 -4.47 36.03 8.42
N GLU A 53 -4.41 34.95 7.66
CA GLU A 53 -4.52 34.92 6.21
C GLU A 53 -5.92 35.38 5.79
N TYR A 54 -6.98 34.88 6.43
CA TYR A 54 -8.35 35.30 6.19
C TYR A 54 -8.51 36.82 6.29
N GLN A 55 -7.99 37.44 7.37
CA GLN A 55 -8.06 38.89 7.53
C GLN A 55 -7.25 39.64 6.47
N GLN A 56 -6.06 39.14 6.11
CA GLN A 56 -5.24 39.74 5.06
C GLN A 56 -5.97 39.71 3.70
N PHE A 57 -6.46 38.54 3.29
CA PHE A 57 -7.21 38.37 2.04
C PHE A 57 -8.41 39.31 1.98
N LYS A 58 -9.20 39.35 3.06
CA LYS A 58 -10.37 40.23 3.17
C LYS A 58 -9.99 41.72 3.09
N SER A 59 -8.87 42.12 3.70
CA SER A 59 -8.42 43.53 3.72
C SER A 59 -8.02 44.07 2.35
N VAL A 60 -7.58 43.19 1.43
CA VAL A 60 -7.15 43.56 0.08
C VAL A 60 -8.20 43.23 -1.00
N TYR A 61 -9.37 42.72 -0.61
CA TYR A 61 -10.44 42.42 -1.55
C TYR A 61 -11.01 43.69 -2.19
N HIS A 62 -11.26 43.62 -3.48
CA HIS A 62 -11.95 44.67 -4.23
C HIS A 62 -12.79 44.05 -5.37
N PRO A 63 -14.08 44.39 -5.51
CA PRO A 63 -14.96 43.73 -6.47
C PRO A 63 -14.63 44.04 -7.95
N LYS A 64 -13.90 45.12 -8.22
CA LYS A 64 -13.40 45.42 -9.58
C LYS A 64 -12.09 44.67 -9.86
N ARG A 65 -12.00 44.07 -11.05
CA ARG A 65 -10.77 43.48 -11.60
C ARG A 65 -9.72 44.55 -11.93
N PHE A 66 -8.47 44.13 -12.11
CA PHE A 66 -7.36 44.98 -12.57
C PHE A 66 -7.00 46.17 -11.65
N VAL A 67 -7.33 46.08 -10.36
CA VAL A 67 -6.99 47.12 -9.38
C VAL A 67 -5.64 46.79 -8.75
N PRO A 68 -4.59 47.63 -8.94
CA PRO A 68 -3.29 47.42 -8.32
C PRO A 68 -3.41 47.33 -6.80
N GLY A 69 -2.70 46.39 -6.17
CA GLY A 69 -2.74 46.24 -4.72
C GLY A 69 -4.00 45.56 -4.18
N ARG A 70 -4.85 44.97 -5.04
CA ARG A 70 -6.12 44.34 -4.64
C ARG A 70 -6.32 42.96 -5.27
N ILE A 71 -7.13 42.13 -4.62
CA ILE A 71 -7.59 40.84 -5.14
C ILE A 71 -9.05 40.96 -5.60
N CYS A 72 -9.40 40.35 -6.72
CA CYS A 72 -10.77 40.39 -7.26
C CYS A 72 -11.69 39.31 -6.69
N THR A 73 -11.14 38.35 -5.94
CA THR A 73 -11.91 37.28 -5.29
C THR A 73 -11.15 36.75 -4.07
N THR A 74 -11.90 36.31 -3.06
CA THR A 74 -11.41 35.49 -1.94
C THR A 74 -11.83 34.02 -2.07
N ALA A 75 -12.72 33.72 -3.02
CA ALA A 75 -13.21 32.38 -3.25
C ALA A 75 -12.18 31.52 -4.00
N GLY A 76 -12.20 30.22 -3.72
CA GLY A 76 -11.29 29.23 -4.28
C GLY A 76 -11.60 27.86 -3.71
N SER A 77 -10.68 26.91 -3.83
CA SER A 77 -10.83 25.58 -3.20
C SER A 77 -9.70 25.35 -2.21
N TYR A 78 -10.04 25.22 -0.93
CA TYR A 78 -9.08 25.21 0.16
C TYR A 78 -9.22 23.98 1.04
N LEU A 79 -8.09 23.43 1.51
CA LEU A 79 -8.10 22.33 2.46
C LEU A 79 -8.54 22.79 3.85
N GLY A 80 -9.32 21.94 4.52
CA GLY A 80 -9.78 22.21 5.88
C GLY A 80 -8.65 22.24 6.91
N ASN A 81 -7.81 21.20 6.95
CA ASN A 81 -6.69 21.08 7.91
C ASN A 81 -5.34 21.11 7.19
N ILE A 82 -4.50 22.09 7.55
CA ILE A 82 -3.12 22.22 7.05
C ILE A 82 -2.08 22.28 8.17
N LYS A 83 -2.51 22.10 9.42
CA LYS A 83 -1.67 22.21 10.62
C LYS A 83 -1.35 20.84 11.21
N GLY A 84 -2.30 19.89 11.12
CA GLY A 84 -2.11 18.52 11.58
C GLY A 84 -1.00 17.83 10.81
N PHE A 85 -0.17 17.07 11.54
CA PHE A 85 0.88 16.24 10.99
C PHE A 85 1.35 15.25 12.07
N ASP A 86 1.43 13.97 11.74
CA ASP A 86 2.00 12.96 12.64
C ASP A 86 3.54 12.95 12.55
N ALA A 87 4.17 13.85 13.30
CA ALA A 87 5.63 13.99 13.29
C ALA A 87 6.34 12.72 13.81
N GLY A 88 5.78 12.07 14.83
CA GLY A 88 6.32 10.84 15.40
C GLY A 88 6.33 9.70 14.38
N PHE A 89 5.29 9.59 13.56
CA PHE A 89 5.22 8.61 12.48
C PHE A 89 6.39 8.73 11.49
N PHE A 90 6.85 9.95 11.19
CA PHE A 90 7.98 10.16 10.27
C PHE A 90 9.34 10.30 10.98
N ASN A 91 9.41 10.01 12.28
CA ASN A 91 10.60 10.22 13.12
C ASN A 91 11.11 11.69 13.09
N ILE A 92 10.19 12.64 13.00
CA ILE A 92 10.47 14.08 12.98
C ILE A 92 10.15 14.65 14.37
N SER A 93 11.03 15.48 14.91
CA SER A 93 10.78 16.14 16.18
C SER A 93 9.65 17.17 16.07
N GLN A 94 8.90 17.41 17.14
CA GLN A 94 7.86 18.44 17.14
C GLN A 94 8.42 19.83 16.79
N GLN A 95 9.65 20.13 17.23
CA GLN A 95 10.32 21.39 16.92
C GLN A 95 10.56 21.52 15.41
N GLU A 96 11.11 20.49 14.77
CA GLU A 96 11.32 20.50 13.32
C GLU A 96 9.99 20.59 12.56
N ALA A 97 8.98 19.82 12.96
CA ALA A 97 7.66 19.83 12.34
C ALA A 97 7.00 21.22 12.35
N ASN A 98 7.21 22.00 13.41
CA ASN A 98 6.70 23.36 13.52
C ASN A 98 7.35 24.33 12.51
N SER A 99 8.60 24.09 12.15
CA SER A 99 9.37 24.88 11.16
C SER A 99 9.17 24.40 9.72
N MET A 100 8.48 23.28 9.50
CA MET A 100 8.25 22.70 8.17
C MET A 100 7.09 23.37 7.42
N ASP A 101 7.36 23.74 6.17
CA ASP A 101 6.32 24.08 5.18
C ASP A 101 5.24 22.97 5.18
N PRO A 102 3.94 23.31 5.35
CA PRO A 102 2.85 22.36 5.23
C PRO A 102 2.92 21.49 3.97
N GLN A 103 3.51 21.99 2.88
CA GLN A 103 3.70 21.20 1.68
C GLN A 103 4.55 19.95 1.91
N GLN A 104 5.62 20.07 2.71
CA GLN A 104 6.49 18.95 3.05
C GLN A 104 5.76 17.94 3.94
N ARG A 105 4.99 18.42 4.93
CA ARG A 105 4.26 17.60 5.90
C ARG A 105 3.17 16.76 5.23
N ILE A 106 2.29 17.43 4.49
CA ILE A 106 1.14 16.77 3.85
C ILE A 106 1.62 15.81 2.75
N LEU A 107 2.69 16.15 2.01
CA LEU A 107 3.25 15.22 1.02
C LEU A 107 3.82 13.95 1.63
N LEU A 108 4.39 13.99 2.84
CA LEU A 108 4.85 12.76 3.51
C LEU A 108 3.69 11.80 3.79
N GLU A 109 2.55 12.33 4.28
CA GLU A 109 1.33 11.53 4.51
C GLU A 109 0.76 11.00 3.19
N VAL A 110 0.62 11.86 2.18
CA VAL A 110 0.05 11.49 0.87
C VAL A 110 0.93 10.46 0.14
N VAL A 111 2.25 10.55 0.26
CA VAL A 111 3.15 9.54 -0.31
C VAL A 111 3.04 8.24 0.47
N TYR A 112 2.99 8.25 1.81
CA TYR A 112 2.80 7.03 2.59
C TYR A 112 1.52 6.29 2.20
N GLU A 113 0.42 7.01 2.00
CA GLU A 113 -0.84 6.42 1.58
C GLU A 113 -0.80 5.88 0.15
N ALA A 114 -0.10 6.54 -0.76
CA ALA A 114 0.11 6.02 -2.11
C ALA A 114 0.93 4.72 -2.09
N ILE A 115 1.86 4.57 -1.13
CA ILE A 115 2.59 3.32 -0.90
C ILE A 115 1.65 2.25 -0.38
N GLU A 116 0.84 2.54 0.65
CA GLU A 116 -0.13 1.57 1.16
C GLU A 116 -1.17 1.15 0.10
N ASP A 117 -1.62 2.09 -0.73
CA ASP A 117 -2.55 1.86 -1.83
C ASP A 117 -1.96 0.98 -2.92
N SER A 118 -0.64 1.05 -3.13
CA SER A 118 0.06 0.17 -4.09
C SER A 118 0.17 -1.29 -3.65
N GLY A 119 -0.20 -1.60 -2.40
CA GLY A 119 0.03 -2.93 -1.81
C GLY A 119 1.48 -3.22 -1.46
N MET A 120 2.41 -2.29 -1.71
CA MET A 120 3.82 -2.40 -1.36
C MET A 120 4.07 -1.98 0.10
N SER A 121 5.09 -2.57 0.72
CA SER A 121 5.65 -2.07 1.97
C SER A 121 6.71 -1.00 1.73
N ILE A 122 7.03 -0.22 2.77
CA ILE A 122 8.19 0.70 2.73
C ILE A 122 9.47 -0.11 2.48
N GLU A 123 9.57 -1.32 3.04
CA GLU A 123 10.72 -2.21 2.87
C GLU A 123 10.91 -2.63 1.40
N ASP A 124 9.84 -2.89 0.66
CA ASP A 124 9.92 -3.23 -0.77
C ASP A 124 10.51 -2.06 -1.58
N LEU A 125 10.08 -0.83 -1.30
CA LEU A 125 10.59 0.37 -1.96
C LEU A 125 12.00 0.76 -1.50
N ARG A 126 12.42 0.35 -0.30
CA ARG A 126 13.81 0.48 0.18
C ARG A 126 14.74 -0.55 -0.45
N ALA A 127 14.22 -1.70 -0.85
CA ALA A 127 14.99 -2.78 -1.47
C ALA A 127 15.43 -2.45 -2.91
N CYS A 128 14.83 -1.43 -3.54
CA CYS A 128 15.20 -0.96 -4.87
C CYS A 128 15.56 0.55 -4.91
N ARG A 129 16.07 1.03 -6.04
CA ARG A 129 16.36 2.45 -6.24
C ARG A 129 15.05 3.17 -6.54
N THR A 130 14.31 3.54 -5.49
CA THR A 130 13.07 4.32 -5.64
C THR A 130 13.38 5.79 -5.93
N GLY A 131 12.90 6.33 -7.05
CA GLY A 131 13.02 7.74 -7.42
C GLY A 131 11.87 8.61 -6.89
N VAL A 132 12.09 9.92 -6.71
CA VAL A 132 11.14 10.90 -6.20
C VAL A 132 11.12 12.14 -7.11
N PHE A 133 10.00 12.37 -7.78
CA PHE A 133 9.83 13.42 -8.79
C PHE A 133 8.69 14.34 -8.37
N VAL A 134 9.01 15.57 -7.96
CA VAL A 134 8.02 16.44 -7.31
C VAL A 134 7.68 17.67 -8.15
N GLY A 135 6.41 17.84 -8.49
CA GLY A 135 5.90 19.08 -9.08
C GLY A 135 5.53 20.10 -7.99
N ALA A 136 6.26 21.21 -7.90
CA ALA A 136 5.98 22.26 -6.92
C ALA A 136 6.40 23.65 -7.44
N LYS A 137 5.51 24.63 -7.26
CA LYS A 137 5.72 26.03 -7.70
C LYS A 137 5.72 27.01 -6.53
N THR A 138 4.81 26.83 -5.57
CA THR A 138 4.56 27.82 -4.51
C THR A 138 5.60 27.73 -3.40
N GLN A 139 5.98 28.89 -2.88
CA GLN A 139 6.92 29.05 -1.75
C GLN A 139 6.37 30.09 -0.76
N ASP A 140 5.05 30.11 -0.61
CA ASP A 140 4.36 31.09 0.23
C ASP A 140 4.87 31.00 1.68
N TYR A 141 5.09 29.78 2.20
CA TYR A 141 5.57 29.57 3.56
C TYR A 141 6.94 30.21 3.81
N GLY A 142 7.91 30.02 2.90
CA GLY A 142 9.21 30.66 2.98
C GLY A 142 9.10 32.20 2.98
N GLY A 143 8.22 32.76 2.15
CA GLY A 143 7.95 34.19 2.12
C GLY A 143 7.23 34.74 3.37
N LEU A 144 6.50 33.90 4.10
CA LEU A 144 5.85 34.26 5.36
C LEU A 144 6.82 34.17 6.54
N VAL A 145 7.66 33.14 6.59
CA VAL A 145 8.52 32.83 7.73
C VAL A 145 9.85 33.59 7.68
N LEU A 146 10.43 33.79 6.49
CA LEU A 146 11.73 34.46 6.32
C LEU A 146 11.57 35.98 6.19
N THR A 147 10.86 36.59 7.14
CA THR A 147 10.64 38.05 7.22
C THR A 147 11.29 38.63 8.47
N ASP A 148 11.57 39.94 8.46
CA ASP A 148 12.13 40.63 9.62
C ASP A 148 11.22 40.54 10.86
N ASP A 149 9.90 40.48 10.66
CA ASP A 149 8.90 40.33 11.72
C ASP A 149 8.96 38.94 12.38
N ASN A 150 9.39 37.91 11.65
CA ASN A 150 9.48 36.53 12.13
C ASN A 150 10.90 36.10 12.51
N LYS A 151 11.90 36.99 12.47
CA LYS A 151 13.31 36.64 12.73
C LYS A 151 13.56 35.95 14.07
N THR A 152 12.78 36.26 15.10
CA THR A 152 12.89 35.66 16.44
C THR A 152 12.21 34.29 16.55
N ASN A 153 11.37 33.94 15.57
CA ASN A 153 10.70 32.64 15.45
C ASN A 153 11.52 31.64 14.62
N LEU A 154 12.63 32.07 14.02
CA LEU A 154 13.52 31.19 13.27
C LEU A 154 14.31 30.29 14.21
N ASP A 155 14.43 29.02 13.84
CA ASP A 155 15.29 28.06 14.51
C ASP A 155 16.20 27.33 13.51
N GLN A 156 16.98 26.38 14.02
CA GLN A 156 17.92 25.59 13.21
C GLN A 156 17.27 24.80 12.06
N PHE A 157 15.96 24.56 12.12
CA PHE A 157 15.22 23.82 11.09
C PHE A 157 14.63 24.76 10.02
N ALA A 158 14.69 26.08 10.18
CA ALA A 158 14.13 27.02 9.21
C ALA A 158 14.69 26.83 7.78
N ALA A 159 15.98 26.50 7.66
CA ALA A 159 16.62 26.24 6.37
C ALA A 159 16.01 25.01 5.67
N THR A 160 15.85 23.90 6.37
CA THR A 160 15.27 22.67 5.79
C THR A 160 13.75 22.74 5.67
N GLY A 161 13.09 23.49 6.54
CA GLY A 161 11.65 23.67 6.55
C GLY A 161 11.12 24.57 5.45
N THR A 162 11.94 25.47 4.88
CA THR A 162 11.49 26.45 3.87
C THR A 162 12.10 26.26 2.48
N ALA A 163 13.19 25.50 2.35
CA ALA A 163 13.84 25.26 1.07
C ALA A 163 13.01 24.35 0.15
N ARG A 164 12.79 24.78 -1.11
CA ARG A 164 12.01 24.00 -2.09
C ARG A 164 12.61 22.63 -2.38
N THR A 165 13.94 22.53 -2.47
CA THR A 165 14.66 21.27 -2.72
C THR A 165 14.35 20.21 -1.66
N ILE A 166 14.03 20.62 -0.44
CA ILE A 166 13.73 19.70 0.66
C ILE A 166 12.36 19.04 0.51
N ILE A 167 11.45 19.58 -0.30
CA ILE A 167 10.15 18.94 -0.55
C ILE A 167 10.36 17.53 -1.15
N ALA A 168 11.25 17.38 -2.13
CA ALA A 168 11.62 16.07 -2.68
C ALA A 168 12.55 15.29 -1.76
N ASN A 169 13.63 15.94 -1.30
CA ASN A 169 14.67 15.24 -0.54
C ASN A 169 14.17 14.72 0.81
N ARG A 170 13.16 15.34 1.43
CA ARG A 170 12.59 14.87 2.68
C ARG A 170 11.79 13.59 2.50
N ILE A 171 11.08 13.42 1.38
CA ILE A 171 10.43 12.14 1.05
C ILE A 171 11.52 11.06 0.93
N SER A 172 12.57 11.31 0.14
CA SER A 172 13.68 10.36 0.01
C SER A 172 14.34 10.04 1.35
N PHE A 173 14.55 11.04 2.21
CA PHE A 173 15.15 10.88 3.52
C PHE A 173 14.28 10.07 4.49
N CYS A 174 13.01 10.43 4.65
CA CYS A 174 12.11 9.78 5.61
C CYS A 174 11.84 8.31 5.27
N PHE A 175 11.70 8.00 3.97
CA PHE A 175 11.45 6.63 3.52
C PHE A 175 12.71 5.84 3.16
N ASN A 176 13.88 6.48 3.14
CA ASN A 176 15.17 5.91 2.72
C ASN A 176 15.16 5.44 1.25
N PHE A 177 14.68 6.30 0.35
CA PHE A 177 14.71 6.07 -1.09
C PHE A 177 16.02 6.57 -1.70
N THR A 178 16.58 5.78 -2.61
CA THR A 178 17.97 5.95 -3.10
C THR A 178 18.07 6.26 -4.60
N GLY A 179 16.95 6.40 -5.31
CA GLY A 179 16.90 6.84 -6.70
C GLY A 179 17.00 8.37 -6.87
N PRO A 180 16.78 8.89 -8.11
CA PRO A 180 16.77 10.33 -8.38
C PRO A 180 15.78 11.08 -7.49
N SER A 181 16.13 12.27 -6.99
CA SER A 181 15.24 13.08 -6.15
C SER A 181 15.36 14.55 -6.48
N PHE A 182 14.28 15.15 -7.03
CA PHE A 182 14.29 16.57 -7.40
C PHE A 182 12.89 17.17 -7.56
N ILE A 183 12.87 18.50 -7.66
CA ILE A 183 11.68 19.33 -7.89
C ILE A 183 11.66 19.83 -9.33
N VAL A 184 10.46 19.89 -9.91
CA VAL A 184 10.16 20.51 -11.21
C VAL A 184 9.22 21.70 -10.98
N ASP A 185 9.61 22.87 -11.49
CA ASP A 185 8.75 24.05 -11.57
C ASP A 185 8.61 24.48 -13.03
N THR A 186 7.50 24.09 -13.63
CA THR A 186 7.04 24.58 -14.95
C THR A 186 5.66 25.21 -14.79
N ALA A 187 5.40 25.82 -13.63
CA ALA A 187 4.10 26.31 -13.22
C ALA A 187 3.00 25.23 -13.28
N CYS A 188 1.93 25.42 -14.06
CA CYS A 188 0.75 24.55 -14.06
C CYS A 188 1.02 23.14 -14.62
N SER A 189 2.04 22.97 -15.46
CA SER A 189 2.46 21.68 -16.02
C SER A 189 3.41 20.88 -15.13
N SER A 190 3.83 21.44 -13.98
CA SER A 190 4.92 20.89 -13.15
C SER A 190 4.78 19.39 -12.84
N SER A 191 3.61 18.97 -12.38
CA SER A 191 3.38 17.57 -12.00
C SER A 191 3.32 16.61 -13.18
N LEU A 192 2.83 17.04 -14.34
CA LEU A 192 2.79 16.20 -15.54
C LEU A 192 4.17 16.11 -16.22
N ILE A 193 5.00 17.14 -16.09
CA ILE A 193 6.41 17.08 -16.49
C ILE A 193 7.22 16.22 -15.51
N ALA A 194 6.97 16.31 -14.20
CA ALA A 194 7.56 15.38 -13.23
C ALA A 194 7.21 13.93 -13.54
N LEU A 195 5.96 13.65 -13.93
CA LEU A 195 5.53 12.34 -14.41
C LEU A 195 6.34 11.88 -15.63
N ARG A 196 6.53 12.76 -16.62
CA ARG A 196 7.31 12.45 -17.81
C ARG A 196 8.76 12.07 -17.48
N LEU A 197 9.40 12.80 -16.57
CA LEU A 197 10.79 12.54 -16.16
C LEU A 197 10.92 11.26 -15.34
N ALA A 198 9.91 10.93 -14.53
CA ALA A 198 9.86 9.65 -13.82
C ALA A 198 9.76 8.46 -14.78
N ILE A 199 8.90 8.55 -15.80
CA ILE A 199 8.79 7.53 -16.86
C ILE A 199 10.15 7.35 -17.55
N GLU A 200 10.82 8.44 -17.94
CA GLU A 200 12.15 8.40 -18.55
C GLU A 200 13.19 7.71 -17.64
N SER A 201 13.15 7.99 -16.33
CA SER A 201 14.07 7.40 -15.35
C SER A 201 13.83 5.89 -15.15
N LEU A 202 12.57 5.45 -15.15
CA LEU A 202 12.21 4.03 -15.14
C LEU A 202 12.65 3.33 -16.45
N GLU A 203 12.41 3.97 -17.60
CA GLU A 203 12.79 3.45 -18.91
C GLU A 203 14.30 3.26 -19.05
N ASN A 204 15.07 4.21 -18.51
CA ASN A 204 16.55 4.22 -18.53
C ASN A 204 17.19 3.34 -17.45
N GLY A 205 16.43 2.92 -16.43
CA GLY A 205 16.93 2.10 -15.32
C GLY A 205 17.62 2.90 -14.20
N ASP A 206 17.44 4.22 -14.17
CA ASP A 206 17.92 5.08 -13.08
C ASP A 206 17.21 4.75 -11.76
N CYS A 207 15.97 4.25 -11.85
CA CYS A 207 15.17 3.73 -10.75
C CYS A 207 14.34 2.51 -11.19
N GLU A 208 13.99 1.61 -10.27
CA GLU A 208 13.06 0.50 -10.52
C GLU A 208 11.60 0.82 -10.16
N ALA A 209 11.40 1.76 -9.23
CA ALA A 209 10.12 2.31 -8.84
C ALA A 209 10.22 3.83 -8.74
N ALA A 210 9.12 4.55 -9.00
CA ALA A 210 9.10 6.01 -8.92
C ALA A 210 7.87 6.52 -8.17
N VAL A 211 8.12 7.43 -7.23
CA VAL A 211 7.12 8.27 -6.59
C VAL A 211 7.04 9.58 -7.38
N VAL A 212 5.89 9.85 -7.98
CA VAL A 212 5.61 11.14 -8.59
C VAL A 212 4.57 11.85 -7.75
N CYS A 213 4.91 12.99 -7.18
CA CYS A 213 3.99 13.73 -6.32
C CYS A 213 4.01 15.22 -6.62
N ALA A 214 3.01 15.95 -6.11
CA ALA A 214 2.91 17.37 -6.32
C ALA A 214 2.12 18.05 -5.22
N SER A 215 2.48 19.30 -4.95
CA SER A 215 1.83 20.13 -3.94
C SER A 215 1.44 21.49 -4.50
N ASN A 216 0.31 21.99 -4.00
CA ASN A 216 -0.05 23.39 -4.06
C ASN A 216 -0.86 23.76 -2.81
N ILE A 217 -0.38 24.77 -2.10
CA ILE A 217 -1.07 25.37 -0.96
C ILE A 217 -1.06 26.90 -1.08
N ILE A 218 -2.08 27.56 -0.56
CA ILE A 218 -2.28 29.00 -0.63
C ILE A 218 -2.16 29.56 0.78
N LEU A 219 -1.04 30.21 1.06
CA LEU A 219 -0.78 30.85 2.36
C LEU A 219 -0.64 32.37 2.23
N SER A 220 -0.41 32.89 1.01
CA SER A 220 -0.24 34.32 0.77
C SER A 220 -1.24 34.90 -0.23
N HIS A 221 -1.73 36.10 0.07
CA HIS A 221 -2.59 36.89 -0.82
C HIS A 221 -1.82 37.51 -2.00
N MET A 222 -0.48 37.54 -1.96
CA MET A 222 0.35 38.18 -2.99
C MET A 222 0.15 37.54 -4.37
N ASN A 223 0.15 36.21 -4.44
CA ASN A 223 -0.09 35.49 -5.70
C ASN A 223 -1.53 35.69 -6.22
N HIS A 224 -2.52 35.80 -5.31
CA HIS A 224 -3.89 36.20 -5.71
C HIS A 224 -3.91 37.59 -6.34
N MET A 225 -3.19 38.54 -5.75
CA MET A 225 -3.14 39.92 -6.22
C MET A 225 -2.50 40.02 -7.61
N VAL A 226 -1.39 39.32 -7.85
CA VAL A 226 -0.74 39.26 -9.16
C VAL A 226 -1.67 38.63 -10.20
N SER A 227 -2.30 37.49 -9.89
CA SER A 227 -3.24 36.84 -10.82
C SER A 227 -4.51 37.67 -11.06
N SER A 228 -5.02 38.39 -10.05
CA SER A 228 -6.14 39.34 -10.22
C SER A 228 -5.77 40.50 -11.14
N LEU A 229 -4.56 41.07 -10.98
CA LEU A 229 -4.08 42.15 -11.83
C LEU A 229 -3.81 41.69 -13.27
N ALA A 230 -3.34 40.46 -13.44
CA ALA A 230 -3.12 39.85 -14.75
C ALA A 230 -4.42 39.42 -15.45
N GLY A 231 -5.59 39.54 -14.80
CA GLY A 231 -6.88 39.11 -15.35
C GLY A 231 -7.04 37.60 -15.43
N LEU A 232 -6.24 36.83 -14.69
CA LEU A 232 -6.26 35.37 -14.72
C LEU A 232 -7.35 34.77 -13.84
N LEU A 233 -7.74 35.46 -12.77
CA LEU A 233 -8.74 34.95 -11.83
C LEU A 233 -10.17 35.30 -12.24
N ALA A 234 -11.08 34.35 -12.05
CA ALA A 234 -12.52 34.57 -12.12
C ALA A 234 -12.99 35.33 -10.87
N PRO A 235 -13.82 36.38 -10.98
CA PRO A 235 -14.33 37.13 -9.82
C PRO A 235 -15.14 36.28 -8.84
N ASP A 236 -15.83 35.25 -9.31
CA ASP A 236 -16.56 34.29 -8.47
C ASP A 236 -15.67 33.15 -7.91
N GLY A 237 -14.39 33.15 -8.24
CA GLY A 237 -13.41 32.16 -7.76
C GLY A 237 -13.65 30.74 -8.28
N ARG A 238 -14.38 30.57 -9.39
CA ARG A 238 -14.70 29.25 -9.97
C ARG A 238 -14.01 29.03 -11.31
N CYS A 239 -13.54 27.82 -11.55
CA CYS A 239 -13.22 27.37 -12.91
C CYS A 239 -14.52 26.93 -13.60
N LYS A 240 -14.98 27.74 -14.56
CA LYS A 240 -16.17 27.47 -15.38
C LYS A 240 -15.74 26.91 -16.74
N SER A 241 -14.98 25.82 -16.71
CA SER A 241 -14.37 25.20 -17.88
C SER A 241 -15.42 24.90 -18.94
N PHE A 242 -15.23 25.44 -20.13
CA PHE A 242 -16.09 25.28 -21.32
C PHE A 242 -17.46 25.95 -21.26
N ASP A 243 -17.79 26.66 -20.18
CA ASP A 243 -19.02 27.45 -20.08
C ASP A 243 -18.88 28.81 -20.79
N SER A 244 -19.98 29.30 -21.34
CA SER A 244 -20.08 30.61 -22.01
C SER A 244 -19.70 31.79 -21.11
N SER A 245 -19.79 31.62 -19.79
CA SER A 245 -19.40 32.61 -18.77
C SER A 245 -17.98 32.43 -18.23
N GLY A 246 -17.15 31.59 -18.88
CA GLY A 246 -15.74 31.42 -18.53
C GLY A 246 -14.94 32.72 -18.63
N ASP A 247 -14.48 33.24 -17.49
CA ASP A 247 -13.87 34.57 -17.35
C ASP A 247 -12.57 34.59 -16.54
N GLY A 248 -12.00 33.40 -16.29
CA GLY A 248 -10.80 33.18 -15.48
C GLY A 248 -10.85 31.84 -14.74
N TYR A 249 -9.82 31.55 -13.95
CA TYR A 249 -9.80 30.37 -13.07
C TYR A 249 -9.94 30.74 -11.60
N GLY A 250 -10.48 29.82 -10.78
CA GLY A 250 -10.35 29.85 -9.33
C GLY A 250 -9.06 29.15 -8.89
N ARG A 251 -8.39 29.64 -7.85
CA ARG A 251 -7.22 28.93 -7.28
C ARG A 251 -7.66 27.79 -6.37
N GLY A 252 -6.99 26.65 -6.48
CA GLY A 252 -7.24 25.48 -5.66
C GLY A 252 -5.98 25.01 -4.93
N GLU A 253 -6.17 24.41 -3.76
CA GLU A 253 -5.14 23.67 -3.03
C GLU A 253 -5.26 22.18 -3.35
N GLY A 254 -4.14 21.46 -3.34
CA GLY A 254 -4.17 20.04 -3.58
C GLY A 254 -2.81 19.37 -3.49
N PHE A 255 -2.84 18.12 -3.02
CA PHE A 255 -1.71 17.24 -2.92
C PHE A 255 -2.04 15.93 -3.62
N ALA A 256 -1.08 15.40 -4.38
CA ALA A 256 -1.24 14.15 -5.10
C ALA A 256 0.08 13.39 -5.12
N ALA A 257 0.00 12.07 -5.05
CA ALA A 257 1.10 11.15 -5.30
C ALA A 257 0.61 9.94 -6.11
N VAL A 258 1.46 9.46 -7.01
CA VAL A 258 1.29 8.19 -7.70
C VAL A 258 2.57 7.37 -7.61
N ILE A 259 2.42 6.05 -7.46
CA ILE A 259 3.53 5.09 -7.49
C ILE A 259 3.56 4.42 -8.87
N LEU A 260 4.75 4.37 -9.47
CA LEU A 260 4.97 3.88 -10.82
C LEU A 260 6.01 2.77 -10.87
N LYS A 261 5.76 1.76 -11.71
CA LYS A 261 6.73 0.75 -12.13
C LYS A 261 6.62 0.54 -13.64
N LEU A 262 7.64 -0.06 -14.24
CA LEU A 262 7.46 -0.62 -15.57
C LEU A 262 6.36 -1.68 -15.52
N LYS A 263 5.46 -1.69 -16.50
CA LYS A 263 4.30 -2.57 -16.55
C LYS A 263 4.69 -4.04 -16.35
N ASP A 264 5.70 -4.51 -17.07
CA ASP A 264 6.11 -5.92 -17.01
C ASP A 264 6.59 -6.29 -15.60
N THR A 265 7.27 -5.38 -14.91
CA THR A 265 7.63 -5.53 -13.49
C THR A 265 6.40 -5.56 -12.60
N ALA A 266 5.44 -4.65 -12.82
CA ALA A 266 4.21 -4.60 -12.03
C ALA A 266 3.38 -5.90 -12.17
N VAL A 267 3.28 -6.44 -13.39
CA VAL A 267 2.60 -7.72 -13.65
C VAL A 267 3.32 -8.89 -12.99
N ASN A 268 4.65 -8.94 -13.10
CA ASN A 268 5.44 -10.02 -12.49
C ASN A 268 5.36 -10.02 -10.96
N ASP A 269 5.27 -8.84 -10.36
CA ASP A 269 5.19 -8.69 -8.90
C ASP A 269 3.74 -8.84 -8.39
N GLY A 270 2.75 -8.95 -9.28
CA GLY A 270 1.34 -9.12 -8.94
C GLY A 270 0.67 -7.85 -8.41
N ASP A 271 1.18 -6.67 -8.79
CA ASP A 271 0.63 -5.38 -8.36
C ASP A 271 -0.78 -5.14 -8.94
N ASP A 272 -1.64 -4.44 -8.19
CA ASP A 272 -2.90 -3.97 -8.74
C ASP A 272 -2.67 -2.71 -9.61
N ILE A 273 -3.00 -2.79 -10.89
CA ILE A 273 -2.76 -1.71 -11.85
C ILE A 273 -4.04 -0.90 -12.05
N TYR A 274 -3.96 0.42 -11.82
CA TYR A 274 -5.05 1.36 -12.12
C TYR A 274 -5.17 1.63 -13.61
N SER A 275 -4.03 1.95 -14.25
CA SER A 275 -3.94 2.22 -15.68
C SER A 275 -2.48 2.16 -16.15
N GLU A 276 -2.32 1.98 -17.45
CA GLU A 276 -1.05 2.08 -18.16
C GLU A 276 -0.84 3.51 -18.67
N ILE A 277 0.35 4.07 -18.51
CA ILE A 277 0.77 5.29 -19.20
C ILE A 277 1.52 4.86 -20.47
N VAL A 278 0.86 4.98 -21.61
CA VAL A 278 1.36 4.47 -22.90
C VAL A 278 2.35 5.44 -23.54
N SER A 279 2.12 6.74 -23.35
CA SER A 279 2.99 7.79 -23.88
C SER A 279 2.80 9.06 -23.09
N CYS A 280 3.89 9.79 -22.89
CA CYS A 280 3.89 11.12 -22.31
C CYS A 280 4.94 11.97 -23.05
N GLY A 281 4.65 13.25 -23.23
CA GLY A 281 5.55 14.19 -23.89
C GLY A 281 5.44 15.58 -23.31
N MET A 282 6.45 16.40 -23.62
CA MET A 282 6.48 17.82 -23.29
C MET A 282 7.03 18.63 -24.46
N ASN A 283 6.61 19.89 -24.59
CA ASN A 283 7.21 20.85 -25.53
C ASN A 283 7.10 22.28 -24.96
N SER A 284 7.44 23.27 -25.81
CA SER A 284 7.19 24.67 -25.50
C SER A 284 6.50 25.40 -26.65
N ASP A 285 5.61 26.33 -26.31
CA ASP A 285 4.93 27.23 -27.26
C ASP A 285 5.91 28.20 -27.96
N GLY A 286 7.10 28.42 -27.39
CA GLY A 286 8.10 29.32 -27.94
C GLY A 286 7.54 30.72 -28.21
N SER A 287 7.97 31.34 -29.32
CA SER A 287 7.47 32.66 -29.74
C SER A 287 6.17 32.61 -30.55
N GLN A 288 5.51 31.45 -30.65
CA GLN A 288 4.25 31.31 -31.41
C GLN A 288 3.04 31.89 -30.66
N ALA A 289 3.16 32.11 -29.35
CA ALA A 289 2.13 32.74 -28.54
C ALA A 289 2.62 34.10 -27.99
N VAL A 290 1.81 35.14 -28.18
CA VAL A 290 2.13 36.51 -27.75
C VAL A 290 0.90 37.13 -27.07
N PRO A 291 1.02 37.70 -25.86
CA PRO A 291 2.23 37.76 -25.01
C PRO A 291 2.65 36.35 -24.54
N MET A 292 3.81 36.25 -23.86
CA MET A 292 4.36 34.96 -23.36
C MET A 292 3.36 34.10 -22.56
N THR A 293 2.33 34.73 -21.99
CA THR A 293 1.27 34.06 -21.22
C THR A 293 0.08 33.57 -22.04
N ALA A 294 0.07 33.82 -23.35
CA ALA A 294 -0.95 33.31 -24.25
C ALA A 294 -0.68 31.83 -24.57
N PRO A 295 -1.72 31.01 -24.74
CA PRO A 295 -1.58 29.63 -25.21
C PRO A 295 -1.42 29.56 -26.74
N SER A 296 -0.80 28.50 -27.26
CA SER A 296 -0.66 28.23 -28.70
C SER A 296 -1.48 27.03 -29.16
N VAL A 297 -2.38 27.22 -30.13
CA VAL A 297 -3.08 26.11 -30.80
C VAL A 297 -2.06 25.15 -31.43
N GLN A 298 -1.10 25.71 -32.17
CA GLN A 298 -0.08 24.92 -32.86
C GLN A 298 0.80 24.14 -31.87
N GLY A 299 1.26 24.78 -30.80
CA GLY A 299 2.13 24.14 -29.79
C GLY A 299 1.44 22.97 -29.10
N GLN A 300 0.17 23.14 -28.72
CA GLN A 300 -0.64 22.09 -28.09
C GLN A 300 -0.95 20.94 -29.06
N ALA A 301 -1.33 21.26 -30.32
CA ALA A 301 -1.65 20.25 -31.31
C ALA A 301 -0.41 19.46 -31.79
N GLU A 302 0.75 20.12 -31.92
CA GLU A 302 2.02 19.45 -32.21
C GLU A 302 2.42 18.49 -31.08
N LEU A 303 2.24 18.90 -29.82
CA LEU A 303 2.50 18.03 -28.68
C LEU A 303 1.58 16.81 -28.67
N ALA A 304 0.27 17.01 -28.80
CA ALA A 304 -0.69 15.91 -28.80
C ALA A 304 -0.44 14.95 -29.98
N ARG A 305 -0.13 15.46 -31.19
CA ARG A 305 0.29 14.63 -32.33
C ARG A 305 1.56 13.84 -32.04
N PHE A 306 2.56 14.47 -31.43
CA PHE A 306 3.80 13.80 -31.06
C PHE A 306 3.55 12.64 -30.08
N VAL A 307 2.78 12.88 -29.02
CA VAL A 307 2.46 11.88 -28.00
C VAL A 307 1.63 10.73 -28.58
N LEU A 308 0.62 11.03 -29.41
CA LEU A 308 -0.20 10.05 -30.11
C LEU A 308 0.64 9.20 -31.09
N LYS A 309 1.54 9.83 -31.85
CA LYS A 309 2.43 9.08 -32.75
C LYS A 309 3.39 8.18 -31.97
N LYS A 310 3.94 8.67 -30.85
CA LYS A 310 4.85 7.89 -29.98
C LYS A 310 4.14 6.71 -29.32
N SER A 311 2.84 6.82 -29.01
CA SER A 311 2.08 5.71 -28.40
C SER A 311 1.77 4.56 -29.37
N GLY A 312 1.88 4.80 -30.68
CA GLY A 312 1.44 3.85 -31.71
C GLY A 312 -0.08 3.70 -31.84
N LEU A 313 -0.86 4.48 -31.10
CA LEU A 313 -2.31 4.49 -31.16
C LEU A 313 -2.82 5.35 -32.31
N GLN A 314 -4.06 5.11 -32.72
CA GLN A 314 -4.76 5.97 -33.67
C GLN A 314 -5.61 6.99 -32.94
N ALA A 315 -5.92 8.10 -33.63
CA ALA A 315 -6.80 9.13 -33.08
C ALA A 315 -8.17 8.54 -32.67
N ASP A 316 -8.70 7.57 -33.43
CA ASP A 316 -9.97 6.92 -33.14
C ASP A 316 -9.96 6.00 -31.91
N ASP A 317 -8.78 5.68 -31.34
CA ASP A 317 -8.68 4.89 -30.11
C ASP A 317 -8.88 5.74 -28.84
N ILE A 318 -8.75 7.08 -28.91
CA ILE A 318 -8.86 7.97 -27.74
C ILE A 318 -10.32 8.36 -27.47
N ASP A 319 -10.92 7.88 -26.38
CA ASP A 319 -12.33 8.16 -26.07
C ASP A 319 -12.54 9.50 -25.34
N TYR A 320 -11.57 9.90 -24.51
CA TYR A 320 -11.68 11.02 -23.58
C TYR A 320 -10.42 11.86 -23.50
N VAL A 321 -10.57 13.18 -23.35
CA VAL A 321 -9.48 14.07 -22.93
C VAL A 321 -9.85 14.80 -21.65
N GLU A 322 -9.05 14.56 -20.60
CA GLU A 322 -8.95 15.42 -19.43
C GLU A 322 -8.12 16.64 -19.81
N ALA A 323 -8.80 17.73 -20.11
CA ALA A 323 -8.21 18.95 -20.61
C ALA A 323 -7.51 19.75 -19.50
N HIS A 324 -6.63 20.66 -19.91
CA HIS A 324 -6.15 21.72 -19.04
C HIS A 324 -7.32 22.61 -18.60
N GLY A 325 -8.24 22.96 -19.49
CA GLY A 325 -9.58 23.49 -19.25
C GLY A 325 -9.68 24.41 -18.03
N THR A 326 -9.17 25.63 -18.11
CA THR A 326 -9.10 26.56 -16.98
C THR A 326 -10.34 27.43 -16.82
N GLY A 327 -11.29 27.38 -17.76
CA GLY A 327 -12.45 28.27 -17.74
C GLY A 327 -12.11 29.68 -18.24
N THR A 328 -11.05 29.80 -19.05
CA THR A 328 -10.66 31.09 -19.64
C THR A 328 -11.27 31.23 -21.03
N ALA A 329 -11.83 32.40 -21.34
CA ALA A 329 -12.52 32.67 -22.60
C ALA A 329 -11.68 32.34 -23.86
N ILE A 330 -10.36 32.59 -23.80
CA ILE A 330 -9.44 32.30 -24.91
C ILE A 330 -8.85 30.89 -24.80
N GLY A 331 -8.41 30.49 -23.59
CA GLY A 331 -7.68 29.23 -23.41
C GLY A 331 -8.52 28.01 -23.73
N ASP A 332 -9.79 27.97 -23.33
CA ASP A 332 -10.67 26.83 -23.61
C ASP A 332 -10.92 26.68 -25.12
N VAL A 333 -11.06 27.79 -25.88
CA VAL A 333 -11.22 27.77 -27.34
C VAL A 333 -9.95 27.28 -28.03
N VAL A 334 -8.78 27.77 -27.58
CA VAL A 334 -7.47 27.36 -28.12
C VAL A 334 -7.26 25.85 -27.90
N GLU A 335 -7.54 25.36 -26.70
CA GLU A 335 -7.35 23.96 -26.36
C GLU A 335 -8.29 23.04 -27.14
N ILE A 336 -9.60 23.35 -27.20
CA ILE A 336 -10.55 22.56 -27.97
C ILE A 336 -10.19 22.55 -29.46
N THR A 337 -9.74 23.68 -29.99
CA THR A 337 -9.27 23.76 -31.39
C THR A 337 -8.09 22.82 -31.60
N ALA A 338 -7.04 22.92 -30.76
CA ALA A 338 -5.85 22.08 -30.86
C ALA A 338 -6.18 20.59 -30.75
N LEU A 339 -7.02 20.19 -29.78
CA LEU A 339 -7.43 18.79 -29.61
C LEU A 339 -8.21 18.28 -30.83
N SER A 340 -9.09 19.09 -31.42
CA SER A 340 -9.85 18.69 -32.61
C SER A 340 -8.96 18.46 -33.85
N GLU A 341 -7.89 19.25 -34.03
CA GLU A 341 -6.92 19.05 -35.12
C GLU A 341 -6.17 17.72 -35.03
N VAL A 342 -6.04 17.16 -33.83
CA VAL A 342 -5.32 15.91 -33.60
C VAL A 342 -6.25 14.72 -33.58
N TYR A 343 -7.32 14.83 -32.80
CA TYR A 343 -8.16 13.70 -32.44
C TYR A 343 -9.46 13.60 -33.23
N CYS A 344 -9.80 14.60 -34.06
CA CYS A 344 -11.07 14.61 -34.77
C CYS A 344 -10.92 14.75 -36.28
N GLU A 345 -10.02 15.59 -36.81
CA GLU A 345 -9.97 15.94 -38.24
C GLU A 345 -9.87 14.75 -39.21
N SER A 346 -9.07 13.73 -38.87
CA SER A 346 -8.82 12.56 -39.72
C SER A 346 -9.80 11.39 -39.50
N ILE A 347 -10.87 11.59 -38.74
CA ILE A 347 -11.81 10.54 -38.35
C ILE A 347 -13.08 10.56 -39.24
N ASN A 348 -13.53 9.38 -39.68
CA ASN A 348 -14.78 9.22 -40.43
C ASN A 348 -16.00 9.58 -39.56
N GLU A 349 -16.99 10.26 -40.15
CA GLU A 349 -18.16 10.86 -39.46
C GLU A 349 -18.98 9.88 -38.60
N ASN A 350 -18.96 8.57 -38.88
CA ASN A 350 -19.78 7.56 -38.21
C ASN A 350 -19.02 6.68 -37.18
N SER A 351 -17.78 7.01 -36.80
CA SER A 351 -16.94 6.08 -36.00
C SER A 351 -16.96 6.33 -34.48
N ARG A 352 -16.69 7.56 -34.01
CA ARG A 352 -16.78 7.95 -32.59
C ARG A 352 -16.88 9.47 -32.39
N THR A 353 -17.33 9.87 -31.21
CA THR A 353 -17.29 11.26 -30.72
C THR A 353 -16.28 11.37 -29.57
N LEU A 354 -15.41 12.36 -29.60
CA LEU A 354 -14.43 12.59 -28.52
C LEU A 354 -15.09 13.28 -27.33
N ARG A 355 -14.97 12.69 -26.14
CA ARG A 355 -15.42 13.34 -24.91
C ARG A 355 -14.31 14.22 -24.33
N VAL A 356 -14.67 15.36 -23.77
CA VAL A 356 -13.75 16.24 -23.05
C VAL A 356 -14.34 16.60 -21.69
N GLY A 357 -13.47 16.80 -20.70
CA GLY A 357 -13.83 17.40 -19.43
C GLY A 357 -12.63 18.01 -18.73
N SER A 358 -12.84 18.56 -17.54
CA SER A 358 -11.76 19.08 -16.69
C SER A 358 -12.09 18.92 -15.22
N VAL A 359 -11.16 18.38 -14.45
CA VAL A 359 -11.21 18.26 -12.98
C VAL A 359 -11.24 19.61 -12.29
N LYS A 360 -10.79 20.67 -12.97
CA LYS A 360 -10.71 22.01 -12.39
C LYS A 360 -12.09 22.57 -12.10
N SER A 361 -13.13 22.12 -12.78
CA SER A 361 -14.50 22.50 -12.40
C SER A 361 -14.87 22.06 -10.97
N ASN A 362 -14.32 20.94 -10.51
CA ASN A 362 -14.64 20.36 -9.20
C ASN A 362 -13.76 20.95 -8.10
N ILE A 363 -12.45 21.06 -8.33
CA ILE A 363 -11.46 21.41 -7.28
C ILE A 363 -10.69 22.70 -7.56
N ASN A 364 -11.15 23.50 -8.53
CA ASN A 364 -10.44 24.67 -9.04
C ASN A 364 -9.04 24.33 -9.59
N HIS A 365 -8.27 25.34 -9.95
CA HIS A 365 -6.94 25.14 -10.49
C HIS A 365 -5.92 24.92 -9.36
N THR A 366 -5.54 23.66 -9.14
CA THR A 366 -4.52 23.24 -8.15
C THR A 366 -3.06 23.49 -8.60
N GLU A 367 -2.87 24.46 -9.51
CA GLU A 367 -1.57 24.92 -10.04
C GLU A 367 -0.60 23.77 -10.37
N SER A 368 0.51 23.64 -9.63
CA SER A 368 1.53 22.60 -9.84
C SER A 368 0.97 21.17 -9.73
N THR A 369 -0.06 20.94 -8.92
CA THR A 369 -0.70 19.62 -8.73
C THR A 369 -1.72 19.28 -9.82
N SER A 370 -2.10 20.25 -10.66
CA SER A 370 -3.25 20.08 -11.57
C SER A 370 -3.08 18.98 -12.62
N GLY A 371 -1.85 18.73 -13.09
CA GLY A 371 -1.56 17.62 -14.00
C GLY A 371 -1.84 16.26 -13.36
N LEU A 372 -1.30 16.02 -12.16
CA LEU A 372 -1.55 14.77 -11.43
C LEU A 372 -3.01 14.62 -10.98
N ALA A 373 -3.71 15.71 -10.64
CA ALA A 373 -5.15 15.63 -10.35
C ALA A 373 -5.95 15.10 -11.56
N GLY A 374 -5.60 15.54 -12.77
CA GLY A 374 -6.18 15.02 -14.01
C GLY A 374 -5.80 13.56 -14.30
N VAL A 375 -4.54 13.18 -14.05
CA VAL A 375 -4.07 11.78 -14.16
C VAL A 375 -4.82 10.86 -13.20
N ILE A 376 -4.97 11.26 -11.94
CA ILE A 376 -5.71 10.48 -10.93
C ILE A 376 -7.18 10.34 -11.33
N LYS A 377 -7.85 11.43 -11.71
CA LYS A 377 -9.23 11.38 -12.20
C LYS A 377 -9.37 10.39 -13.36
N LEU A 378 -8.50 10.48 -14.37
CA LEU A 378 -8.58 9.60 -15.54
C LEU A 378 -8.28 8.13 -15.18
N ALA A 379 -7.28 7.87 -14.33
CA ALA A 379 -6.95 6.53 -13.87
C ALA A 379 -8.13 5.90 -13.10
N LEU A 380 -8.78 6.66 -12.22
CA LEU A 380 -9.98 6.22 -11.49
C LEU A 380 -11.17 5.98 -12.43
N MET A 381 -11.38 6.86 -13.42
CA MET A 381 -12.41 6.67 -14.46
C MET A 381 -12.19 5.39 -15.27
N ILE A 382 -10.94 5.10 -15.63
CA ILE A 382 -10.55 3.87 -16.35
C ILE A 382 -10.80 2.64 -15.47
N LYS A 383 -10.30 2.64 -14.22
CA LYS A 383 -10.42 1.52 -13.27
C LYS A 383 -11.88 1.19 -12.96
N ASN A 384 -12.71 2.22 -12.74
CA ASN A 384 -14.13 2.05 -12.44
C ASN A 384 -15.00 1.92 -13.69
N GLY A 385 -14.48 2.20 -14.87
CA GLY A 385 -15.23 2.12 -16.13
C GLY A 385 -16.39 3.11 -16.25
N HIS A 386 -16.23 4.34 -15.74
CA HIS A 386 -17.24 5.40 -15.78
C HIS A 386 -16.64 6.75 -16.20
N PHE A 387 -17.41 7.52 -16.95
CA PHE A 387 -17.20 8.95 -17.16
C PHE A 387 -17.84 9.74 -16.03
N VAL A 388 -17.15 10.77 -15.55
CA VAL A 388 -17.64 11.66 -14.49
C VAL A 388 -17.88 13.07 -15.03
N PRO A 389 -18.85 13.83 -14.48
CA PRO A 389 -19.25 15.13 -15.00
C PRO A 389 -18.18 16.22 -14.80
N THR A 390 -18.05 17.08 -15.81
CA THR A 390 -17.49 18.44 -15.68
C THR A 390 -18.60 19.35 -15.19
N VAL A 391 -18.34 20.08 -14.11
CA VAL A 391 -19.35 20.85 -13.36
C VAL A 391 -19.20 22.35 -13.65
N ASN A 392 -20.08 23.18 -13.07
CA ASN A 392 -20.15 24.63 -13.34
C ASN A 392 -20.45 25.01 -14.80
N VAL A 393 -21.09 24.11 -15.57
CA VAL A 393 -21.50 24.36 -16.96
C VAL A 393 -23.01 24.55 -17.01
N GLN A 394 -23.46 25.79 -17.21
CA GLN A 394 -24.85 26.14 -17.45
C GLN A 394 -25.17 26.23 -18.94
N THR A 395 -24.26 26.77 -19.73
CA THR A 395 -24.40 26.92 -21.18
C THR A 395 -23.03 26.78 -21.81
N VAL A 396 -22.85 25.74 -22.63
CA VAL A 396 -21.59 25.49 -23.35
C VAL A 396 -21.23 26.70 -24.20
N ASN A 397 -19.96 27.12 -24.17
CA ASN A 397 -19.48 28.23 -24.96
C ASN A 397 -19.59 27.93 -26.47
N PRO A 398 -20.40 28.67 -27.24
CA PRO A 398 -20.60 28.40 -28.66
C PRO A 398 -19.32 28.59 -29.50
N ALA A 399 -18.35 29.37 -29.01
CA ALA A 399 -17.06 29.55 -29.69
C ALA A 399 -16.21 28.26 -29.75
N LEU A 400 -16.51 27.28 -28.89
CA LEU A 400 -15.83 25.97 -28.91
C LEU A 400 -16.20 25.15 -30.15
N LYS A 401 -17.41 25.35 -30.70
CA LYS A 401 -17.93 24.64 -31.89
C LYS A 401 -17.85 23.11 -31.73
N LEU A 402 -18.21 22.58 -30.56
CA LEU A 402 -18.03 21.16 -30.22
C LEU A 402 -18.71 20.21 -31.22
N ASP A 403 -19.95 20.50 -31.62
CA ASP A 403 -20.69 19.68 -32.59
C ASP A 403 -19.98 19.67 -33.96
N GLU A 404 -19.55 20.83 -34.46
CA GLU A 404 -18.78 20.94 -35.72
C GLU A 404 -17.44 20.19 -35.63
N ARG A 405 -16.87 20.09 -34.43
CA ARG A 405 -15.58 19.43 -34.15
C ARG A 405 -15.71 17.96 -33.76
N ARG A 406 -16.92 17.38 -33.78
CA ARG A 406 -17.18 15.98 -33.35
C ARG A 406 -16.73 15.69 -31.92
N MET A 407 -16.96 16.67 -31.05
CA MET A 407 -16.62 16.58 -29.62
C MET A 407 -17.88 16.72 -28.78
N THR A 408 -17.88 16.12 -27.60
CA THR A 408 -18.96 16.29 -26.61
C THR A 408 -18.36 16.59 -25.26
N LEU A 409 -18.95 17.54 -24.55
CA LEU A 409 -18.55 17.84 -23.19
C LEU A 409 -19.20 16.83 -22.24
N GLN A 410 -18.40 16.17 -21.40
CA GLN A 410 -18.92 15.24 -20.40
C GLN A 410 -19.51 16.04 -19.23
N THR A 411 -20.84 16.19 -19.16
CA THR A 411 -21.55 16.95 -18.11
C THR A 411 -22.40 16.08 -17.20
N VAL A 412 -22.49 14.78 -17.47
CA VAL A 412 -23.24 13.80 -16.69
C VAL A 412 -22.35 12.60 -16.37
N GLU A 413 -22.72 11.83 -15.35
CA GLU A 413 -22.10 10.53 -15.08
C GLU A 413 -22.64 9.50 -16.09
N GLU A 414 -21.75 8.71 -16.70
CA GLU A 414 -22.12 7.67 -17.67
C GLU A 414 -21.17 6.48 -17.59
N LYS A 415 -21.67 5.27 -17.82
CA LYS A 415 -20.80 4.10 -17.96
C LYS A 415 -19.90 4.22 -19.20
N TRP A 416 -18.59 4.02 -19.02
CA TRP A 416 -17.61 3.96 -20.11
C TRP A 416 -17.51 2.50 -20.57
N GLU A 417 -18.35 2.10 -21.50
CA GLU A 417 -18.35 0.73 -22.03
C GLU A 417 -17.14 0.47 -22.93
N ARG A 418 -16.55 -0.73 -22.84
CA ARG A 418 -15.53 -1.19 -23.79
C ARG A 418 -16.19 -1.39 -25.17
N LYS A 419 -15.61 -0.82 -26.22
CA LYS A 419 -16.09 -1.00 -27.59
C LYS A 419 -15.33 -2.15 -28.25
N ASN A 420 -16.06 -3.20 -28.65
CA ASN A 420 -15.48 -4.38 -29.33
C ASN A 420 -14.30 -5.03 -28.58
N GLY A 421 -14.35 -5.00 -27.24
CA GLY A 421 -13.27 -5.52 -26.38
C GLY A 421 -11.98 -4.66 -26.36
N LYS A 422 -11.95 -3.51 -27.05
CA LYS A 422 -10.81 -2.57 -26.96
C LYS A 422 -10.73 -1.95 -25.55
N PRO A 423 -9.51 -1.68 -25.06
CA PRO A 423 -9.30 -1.01 -23.79
C PRO A 423 -9.84 0.43 -23.83
N ARG A 424 -10.29 0.93 -22.69
CA ARG A 424 -10.60 2.36 -22.50
C ARG A 424 -9.33 3.18 -22.58
N ILE A 425 -9.32 4.24 -23.38
CA ILE A 425 -8.14 5.10 -23.54
C ILE A 425 -8.55 6.56 -23.42
N GLY A 426 -7.80 7.31 -22.61
CA GLY A 426 -7.95 8.76 -22.53
C GLY A 426 -6.61 9.47 -22.51
N ALA A 427 -6.65 10.78 -22.65
CA ALA A 427 -5.48 11.64 -22.55
C ALA A 427 -5.63 12.71 -21.47
N VAL A 428 -4.52 13.21 -20.94
CA VAL A 428 -4.46 14.30 -19.96
C VAL A 428 -3.56 15.40 -20.49
N SER A 429 -4.04 16.65 -20.43
CA SER A 429 -3.28 17.83 -20.84
C SER A 429 -3.00 18.75 -19.66
N SER A 430 -1.79 19.32 -19.61
CA SER A 430 -1.48 20.42 -18.69
C SER A 430 -0.52 21.42 -19.32
N TYR A 431 -0.92 22.69 -19.33
CA TYR A 431 -0.20 23.78 -19.98
C TYR A 431 0.23 24.82 -18.96
N GLY A 432 1.53 25.01 -18.81
CA GLY A 432 2.11 26.03 -17.95
C GLY A 432 1.92 27.41 -18.57
N PHE A 433 1.58 28.42 -17.76
CA PHE A 433 1.35 29.79 -18.25
C PHE A 433 2.58 30.42 -18.93
N GLY A 434 3.79 29.87 -18.74
CA GLY A 434 5.00 30.27 -19.47
C GLY A 434 5.20 29.56 -20.80
N GLY A 435 4.22 28.80 -21.27
CA GLY A 435 4.26 28.04 -22.53
C GLY A 435 5.02 26.72 -22.44
N SER A 436 5.19 26.13 -21.25
CA SER A 436 5.71 24.74 -21.11
C SER A 436 4.52 23.79 -21.06
N ASN A 437 4.41 22.87 -22.00
CA ASN A 437 3.23 22.02 -22.14
C ASN A 437 3.59 20.56 -21.86
N ALA A 438 2.61 19.81 -21.35
CA ALA A 438 2.70 18.37 -21.19
C ALA A 438 1.39 17.68 -21.61
N HIS A 439 1.51 16.49 -22.19
CA HIS A 439 0.38 15.67 -22.61
C HIS A 439 0.71 14.19 -22.37
N ALA A 440 -0.25 13.42 -21.84
CA ALA A 440 -0.08 11.99 -21.54
C ALA A 440 -1.29 11.20 -22.02
N ILE A 441 -1.07 9.95 -22.45
CA ILE A 441 -2.12 9.00 -22.83
C ILE A 441 -2.13 7.84 -21.85
N LEU A 442 -3.29 7.59 -21.24
CA LEU A 442 -3.54 6.50 -20.32
C LEU A 442 -4.44 5.46 -20.97
N ARG A 443 -4.17 4.18 -20.70
CA ARG A 443 -4.91 3.04 -21.23
C ARG A 443 -5.29 2.07 -20.12
N GLU A 444 -6.47 1.49 -20.24
CA GLU A 444 -6.93 0.39 -19.39
C GLU A 444 -5.98 -0.81 -19.43
N PHE A 445 -5.58 -1.28 -18.25
CA PHE A 445 -4.91 -2.56 -18.09
C PHE A 445 -5.96 -3.67 -18.10
N ILE A 446 -5.90 -4.57 -19.09
CA ILE A 446 -6.80 -5.72 -19.19
C ILE A 446 -6.10 -6.92 -18.58
N THR A 447 -6.52 -7.33 -17.40
CA THR A 447 -6.18 -8.63 -16.82
C THR A 447 -6.87 -9.73 -17.63
N SER A 448 -6.14 -10.80 -17.99
CA SER A 448 -6.80 -12.04 -18.41
C SER A 448 -7.52 -12.59 -17.18
N ASP A 449 -8.85 -12.62 -17.20
CA ASP A 449 -9.69 -13.20 -16.14
C ASP A 449 -9.33 -14.68 -15.90
N GLN A 450 -8.31 -14.93 -15.07
CA GLN A 450 -7.93 -16.23 -14.55
C GLN A 450 -7.23 -16.07 -13.19
N SER A 451 -7.88 -15.40 -12.25
CA SER A 451 -7.66 -15.80 -10.86
C SER A 451 -8.52 -17.04 -10.64
N PRO A 452 -7.94 -18.24 -10.40
CA PRO A 452 -8.75 -19.34 -9.93
C PRO A 452 -9.48 -18.85 -8.69
N THR A 453 -10.81 -18.90 -8.70
CA THR A 453 -11.59 -18.76 -7.48
C THR A 453 -11.04 -19.82 -6.53
N MET A 454 -10.27 -19.37 -5.53
CA MET A 454 -9.89 -20.22 -4.40
C MET A 454 -11.20 -20.83 -3.91
N LYS A 455 -11.30 -22.16 -3.95
CA LYS A 455 -12.49 -22.84 -3.45
C LYS A 455 -12.69 -22.39 -2.01
N GLU A 456 -13.94 -22.10 -1.65
CA GLU A 456 -14.37 -21.89 -0.27
C GLU A 456 -14.06 -23.16 0.55
N ALA A 457 -12.83 -23.29 1.03
CA ALA A 457 -12.53 -24.10 2.19
C ALA A 457 -12.89 -23.26 3.41
N LYS A 458 -13.48 -23.88 4.43
CA LYS A 458 -13.63 -23.26 5.75
C LYS A 458 -12.22 -23.17 6.36
N GLU A 459 -11.50 -22.12 6.00
CA GLU A 459 -10.14 -21.86 6.44
C GLU A 459 -10.17 -20.92 7.64
N ASP A 460 -9.28 -21.20 8.60
CA ASP A 460 -9.06 -20.30 9.72
C ASP A 460 -8.18 -19.16 9.18
N HIS A 461 -8.60 -17.92 9.44
CA HIS A 461 -7.91 -16.74 8.92
C HIS A 461 -7.22 -15.98 10.04
N VAL A 462 -6.10 -15.34 9.71
CA VAL A 462 -5.39 -14.45 10.64
C VAL A 462 -5.37 -13.05 10.05
N VAL A 463 -6.04 -12.12 10.73
CA VAL A 463 -5.89 -10.69 10.46
C VAL A 463 -4.81 -10.12 11.37
N THR A 464 -3.92 -9.31 10.80
CA THR A 464 -2.93 -8.55 11.56
C THR A 464 -3.08 -7.05 11.32
N LEU A 465 -2.82 -6.27 12.36
CA LEU A 465 -2.70 -4.82 12.28
C LEU A 465 -1.43 -4.38 13.00
N SER A 466 -0.85 -3.29 12.53
CA SER A 466 0.27 -2.66 13.22
C SER A 466 0.22 -1.14 13.14
N ALA A 467 0.78 -0.47 14.14
CA ALA A 467 0.93 0.97 14.18
C ALA A 467 2.20 1.38 14.94
N LYS A 468 2.63 2.63 14.77
CA LYS A 468 3.77 3.19 15.53
C LYS A 468 3.44 3.52 16.97
N GLU A 469 2.17 3.78 17.27
CA GLU A 469 1.66 4.15 18.59
C GLU A 469 0.46 3.27 18.95
N ASN A 470 0.25 3.06 20.25
CA ASN A 470 -0.86 2.22 20.72
C ASN A 470 -2.23 2.77 20.30
N GLU A 471 -2.45 4.07 20.48
CA GLU A 471 -3.72 4.73 20.13
C GLU A 471 -4.05 4.57 18.64
N SER A 472 -3.04 4.69 17.77
CA SER A 472 -3.18 4.48 16.33
C SER A 472 -3.55 3.04 15.98
N LEU A 473 -3.10 2.04 16.76
CA LEU A 473 -3.51 0.65 16.57
C LEU A 473 -4.98 0.43 16.90
N HIS A 474 -5.45 0.96 18.04
CA HIS A 474 -6.88 0.88 18.40
C HIS A 474 -7.75 1.61 17.36
N LYS A 475 -7.28 2.75 16.84
CA LYS A 475 -7.97 3.47 15.76
C LYS A 475 -8.02 2.64 14.48
N ALA A 476 -6.91 1.99 14.09
CA ALA A 476 -6.88 1.11 12.92
C ALA A 476 -7.85 -0.07 13.06
N ALA A 477 -7.96 -0.67 14.24
CA ALA A 477 -8.93 -1.73 14.52
C ALA A 477 -10.37 -1.24 14.37
N LYS A 478 -10.70 -0.06 14.94
CA LYS A 478 -12.02 0.58 14.76
C LYS A 478 -12.31 0.82 13.28
N THR A 479 -11.37 1.39 12.53
CA THR A 479 -11.52 1.67 11.10
C THR A 479 -11.75 0.39 10.30
N LEU A 480 -10.96 -0.66 10.52
CA LEU A 480 -11.13 -1.93 9.82
C LEU A 480 -12.49 -2.59 10.17
N SER A 481 -12.90 -2.54 11.43
CA SER A 481 -14.18 -3.11 11.85
C SER A 481 -15.38 -2.42 11.19
N ALA A 482 -15.35 -1.08 11.08
CA ALA A 482 -16.38 -0.30 10.40
C ALA A 482 -16.38 -0.61 8.91
N TRP A 483 -15.20 -0.63 8.28
CA TRP A 483 -15.05 -0.93 6.87
C TRP A 483 -15.56 -2.33 6.51
N LEU A 484 -15.22 -3.36 7.30
CA LEU A 484 -15.75 -4.72 7.09
C LEU A 484 -17.26 -4.80 7.29
N SER A 485 -17.83 -4.00 8.20
CA SER A 485 -19.28 -3.95 8.43
C SER A 485 -20.05 -3.33 7.25
N GLU A 486 -19.43 -2.34 6.59
CA GLU A 486 -19.99 -1.62 5.44
C GLU A 486 -19.83 -2.40 4.12
N ASN A 487 -18.75 -3.19 3.96
CA ASN A 487 -18.40 -3.89 2.72
C ASN A 487 -18.70 -5.40 2.80
N LYS A 488 -19.99 -5.73 2.96
CA LYS A 488 -20.46 -7.13 3.11
C LYS A 488 -20.22 -8.01 1.88
N ASP A 489 -20.13 -7.40 0.70
CA ASP A 489 -19.79 -8.07 -0.55
C ASP A 489 -18.36 -8.67 -0.55
N LEU A 490 -17.47 -8.14 0.29
CA LEU A 490 -16.10 -8.64 0.44
C LEU A 490 -15.96 -9.77 1.47
N HIS A 491 -17.02 -10.13 2.20
CA HIS A 491 -16.96 -11.18 3.22
C HIS A 491 -16.58 -12.54 2.61
N GLY A 492 -17.03 -12.83 1.38
CA GLY A 492 -16.62 -14.02 0.62
C GLY A 492 -15.17 -14.00 0.12
N ARG A 493 -14.45 -12.88 0.29
CA ARG A 493 -13.05 -12.67 -0.10
C ARG A 493 -12.17 -12.29 1.08
N ILE A 494 -12.57 -12.66 2.30
CA ILE A 494 -11.86 -12.28 3.53
C ILE A 494 -10.39 -12.75 3.56
N ALA A 495 -10.09 -13.88 2.92
CA ALA A 495 -8.72 -14.38 2.75
C ALA A 495 -7.83 -13.36 2.01
N GLU A 496 -8.35 -12.67 0.99
CA GLU A 496 -7.63 -11.65 0.23
C GLU A 496 -7.42 -10.37 1.04
N VAL A 497 -8.38 -10.01 1.90
CA VAL A 497 -8.25 -8.90 2.85
C VAL A 497 -7.13 -9.20 3.85
N CYS A 498 -7.13 -10.40 4.44
CA CYS A 498 -6.08 -10.84 5.37
C CYS A 498 -4.71 -10.86 4.69
N TYR A 499 -4.63 -11.42 3.48
CA TYR A 499 -3.42 -11.40 2.66
C TYR A 499 -2.88 -9.97 2.47
N SER A 500 -3.76 -9.05 2.07
CA SER A 500 -3.38 -7.66 1.81
C SER A 500 -2.88 -6.94 3.06
N LEU A 501 -3.54 -7.15 4.21
CA LEU A 501 -3.12 -6.57 5.50
C LEU A 501 -1.78 -7.14 5.97
N ASN A 502 -1.55 -8.44 5.76
CA ASN A 502 -0.32 -9.13 6.16
C ASN A 502 0.89 -8.78 5.27
N LYS A 503 0.68 -8.11 4.13
CA LYS A 503 1.73 -7.62 3.22
C LYS A 503 2.16 -6.18 3.50
N LYS A 504 1.40 -5.42 4.30
CA LYS A 504 1.72 -4.02 4.61
C LYS A 504 3.00 -3.87 5.44
N THR A 505 3.53 -2.66 5.45
CA THR A 505 4.60 -2.24 6.38
C THR A 505 4.23 -2.60 7.81
N ILE A 506 5.13 -3.30 8.52
CA ILE A 506 4.87 -3.76 9.89
C ILE A 506 5.54 -2.83 10.91
N HIS A 507 4.72 -2.21 11.76
CA HIS A 507 5.15 -1.28 12.82
C HIS A 507 5.30 -1.96 14.20
N PRO A 508 5.85 -1.28 15.23
CA PRO A 508 6.13 -1.89 16.53
C PRO A 508 4.92 -2.36 17.34
N HIS A 509 3.83 -1.60 17.41
CA HIS A 509 2.60 -2.03 18.09
C HIS A 509 1.84 -2.93 17.14
N ARG A 510 1.56 -4.18 17.54
CA ARG A 510 0.99 -5.19 16.67
C ARG A 510 -0.15 -5.90 17.37
N MET A 511 -1.16 -6.27 16.60
CA MET A 511 -2.18 -7.23 17.01
C MET A 511 -2.39 -8.30 15.94
N ALA A 512 -2.86 -9.47 16.36
CA ALA A 512 -3.31 -10.54 15.49
C ALA A 512 -4.56 -11.19 16.08
N ILE A 513 -5.52 -11.53 15.21
CA ILE A 513 -6.73 -12.27 15.55
C ILE A 513 -6.82 -13.46 14.61
N ALA A 514 -6.87 -14.67 15.17
CA ALA A 514 -7.29 -15.86 14.44
C ALA A 514 -8.82 -15.99 14.57
N PHE A 515 -9.52 -16.26 13.47
CA PHE A 515 -10.98 -16.31 13.46
C PHE A 515 -11.50 -17.28 12.39
N GLU A 516 -12.72 -17.78 12.61
CA GLU A 516 -13.41 -18.67 11.66
C GLU A 516 -14.46 -17.91 10.84
N THR A 517 -15.01 -16.82 11.38
CA THR A 517 -16.09 -16.07 10.74
C THR A 517 -15.86 -14.57 10.70
N VAL A 518 -16.38 -13.91 9.66
CA VAL A 518 -16.25 -12.44 9.51
C VAL A 518 -16.93 -11.68 10.65
N ASP A 519 -18.08 -12.17 11.14
CA ASP A 519 -18.79 -11.55 12.26
C ASP A 519 -18.00 -11.59 13.57
N GLU A 520 -17.28 -12.70 13.82
CA GLU A 520 -16.38 -12.85 14.97
C GLU A 520 -15.26 -11.82 14.94
N VAL A 521 -14.54 -11.70 13.82
CA VAL A 521 -13.42 -10.75 13.72
C VAL A 521 -13.88 -9.30 13.77
N ILE A 522 -15.05 -8.96 13.20
CA ILE A 522 -15.63 -7.62 13.32
C ILE A 522 -15.84 -7.28 14.80
N LYS A 523 -16.44 -8.19 15.57
CA LYS A 523 -16.68 -7.98 17.00
C LYS A 523 -15.38 -7.82 17.78
N LEU A 524 -14.41 -8.71 17.57
CA LEU A 524 -13.11 -8.64 18.26
C LEU A 524 -12.33 -7.35 17.92
N LEU A 525 -12.39 -6.88 16.67
CA LEU A 525 -11.81 -5.59 16.29
C LEU A 525 -12.53 -4.41 16.94
N GLN A 526 -13.86 -4.48 17.10
CA GLN A 526 -14.63 -3.45 17.81
C GLN A 526 -14.27 -3.42 19.30
N ASP A 527 -14.23 -4.58 19.95
CA ASP A 527 -13.91 -4.71 21.37
C ASP A 527 -12.47 -4.26 21.65
N PHE A 528 -11.49 -4.73 20.87
CA PHE A 528 -10.12 -4.25 20.94
C PHE A 528 -10.03 -2.76 20.68
N GLY A 529 -10.65 -2.28 19.59
CA GLY A 529 -10.60 -0.87 19.21
C GLY A 529 -11.22 0.06 20.25
N ALA A 530 -12.28 -0.39 20.95
CA ALA A 530 -12.95 0.33 22.02
C ALA A 530 -12.26 0.21 23.39
N ASP A 531 -11.28 -0.70 23.52
CA ASP A 531 -10.61 -1.03 24.77
C ASP A 531 -11.61 -1.47 25.86
N THR A 532 -12.56 -2.34 25.48
CA THR A 532 -13.55 -2.92 26.41
C THR A 532 -12.97 -4.16 27.12
N ASN A 533 -13.53 -4.58 28.26
CA ASN A 533 -13.05 -5.80 28.93
C ASN A 533 -13.35 -7.05 28.08
N ASN A 534 -12.45 -8.05 28.11
CA ASN A 534 -12.58 -9.44 27.59
C ASN A 534 -12.08 -9.71 26.16
N TRP A 535 -11.29 -8.83 25.54
CA TRP A 535 -10.63 -9.16 24.26
C TRP A 535 -9.26 -9.83 24.46
N GLU A 536 -8.68 -9.75 25.65
CA GLU A 536 -7.28 -10.13 25.92
C GLU A 536 -7.00 -11.64 25.78
N THR A 537 -8.04 -12.48 25.81
CA THR A 537 -7.92 -13.93 25.58
C THR A 537 -7.90 -14.31 24.11
N ASP A 538 -8.56 -13.52 23.26
CA ASP A 538 -8.82 -13.86 21.86
C ASP A 538 -7.97 -13.02 20.89
N VAL A 539 -7.36 -11.93 21.37
CA VAL A 539 -6.49 -11.05 20.59
C VAL A 539 -5.05 -11.15 21.10
N SER A 540 -4.14 -11.56 20.23
CA SER A 540 -2.70 -11.48 20.50
C SER A 540 -2.21 -10.07 20.23
N TYR A 541 -1.77 -9.34 21.27
CA TYR A 541 -1.26 -7.97 21.16
C TYR A 541 0.11 -7.81 21.82
N GLY A 542 0.95 -6.93 21.27
CA GLY A 542 2.19 -6.53 21.94
C GLY A 542 3.03 -5.50 21.19
N VAL A 543 4.12 -5.07 21.84
CA VAL A 543 5.09 -4.12 21.26
C VAL A 543 6.38 -4.86 20.90
N ALA A 544 6.68 -4.93 19.61
CA ALA A 544 7.90 -5.50 19.09
C ALA A 544 9.08 -4.53 19.31
N LYS A 545 10.00 -4.90 20.22
CA LYS A 545 11.23 -4.12 20.49
C LYS A 545 12.37 -4.43 19.52
N GLU A 546 12.34 -5.60 18.90
CA GLU A 546 13.36 -6.09 17.97
C GLU A 546 12.69 -6.80 16.79
N VAL A 547 13.19 -6.56 15.58
CA VAL A 547 12.65 -7.16 14.35
C VAL A 547 13.15 -8.60 14.16
N ASN A 548 14.35 -8.93 14.64
CA ASN A 548 14.99 -10.24 14.47
C ASN A 548 15.26 -10.93 15.80
N ARG A 549 14.21 -11.42 16.45
CA ARG A 549 14.36 -12.23 17.66
C ARG A 549 14.89 -13.61 17.33
N LYS A 550 15.84 -14.08 18.13
CA LYS A 550 16.30 -15.48 18.08
C LYS A 550 15.21 -16.39 18.62
N VAL A 551 14.79 -17.36 17.81
CA VAL A 551 13.78 -18.36 18.19
C VAL A 551 14.48 -19.69 18.46
N VAL A 552 14.05 -20.41 19.50
CA VAL A 552 14.50 -21.78 19.78
C VAL A 552 13.31 -22.72 19.57
N PHE A 553 13.50 -23.76 18.76
CA PHE A 553 12.51 -24.83 18.68
C PHE A 553 12.83 -25.87 19.75
N MET A 554 11.82 -26.19 20.58
CA MET A 554 11.92 -27.18 21.65
C MET A 554 11.06 -28.40 21.31
N PHE A 555 11.68 -29.57 21.28
CA PHE A 555 11.06 -30.82 20.92
C PHE A 555 10.85 -31.69 22.17
N GLY A 556 9.60 -32.09 22.44
CA GLY A 556 9.24 -32.87 23.61
C GLY A 556 9.69 -34.34 23.55
N GLY A 557 9.62 -35.03 24.69
CA GLY A 557 9.82 -36.48 24.77
C GLY A 557 8.60 -37.30 24.35
N GLN A 558 8.62 -38.59 24.66
CA GLN A 558 7.46 -39.47 24.56
C GLN A 558 6.44 -39.15 25.68
N GLY A 559 5.15 -39.40 25.45
CA GLY A 559 4.07 -39.15 26.41
C GLY A 559 2.94 -38.22 25.93
N PRO A 560 3.15 -37.24 25.01
CA PRO A 560 2.09 -36.35 24.58
C PRO A 560 1.29 -36.88 23.38
N GLN A 561 1.49 -38.13 22.94
CA GLN A 561 0.71 -38.70 21.85
C GLN A 561 -0.74 -38.95 22.26
N TRP A 562 -1.68 -38.70 21.34
CA TRP A 562 -3.11 -38.91 21.56
C TRP A 562 -3.82 -39.22 20.24
N TYR A 563 -4.94 -39.94 20.32
CA TYR A 563 -5.77 -40.23 19.15
C TYR A 563 -6.25 -38.95 18.46
N GLY A 564 -5.99 -38.81 17.16
CA GLY A 564 -6.45 -37.67 16.37
C GLY A 564 -5.49 -36.49 16.29
N MET A 565 -4.30 -36.60 16.90
CA MET A 565 -3.25 -35.60 16.76
C MET A 565 -2.92 -35.33 15.27
N ALA A 566 -2.82 -34.05 14.92
CA ALA A 566 -2.53 -33.54 13.57
C ALA A 566 -3.54 -33.87 12.44
N LYS A 567 -4.72 -34.42 12.74
CA LYS A 567 -5.75 -34.69 11.71
C LYS A 567 -6.13 -33.44 10.91
N GLU A 568 -6.35 -32.32 11.58
CA GLU A 568 -6.69 -31.05 10.92
C GLU A 568 -5.53 -30.53 10.06
N LEU A 569 -4.28 -30.66 10.53
CA LEU A 569 -3.10 -30.26 9.74
C LEU A 569 -2.93 -31.14 8.48
N LEU A 570 -3.26 -32.43 8.57
CA LEU A 570 -3.21 -33.32 7.40
C LEU A 570 -4.25 -32.92 6.33
N ASP A 571 -5.39 -32.40 6.75
CA ASP A 571 -6.47 -31.96 5.87
C ASP A 571 -6.22 -30.55 5.29
N LYS A 572 -5.84 -29.60 6.15
CA LYS A 572 -5.74 -28.18 5.81
C LYS A 572 -4.36 -27.72 5.32
N GLU A 573 -3.26 -28.41 5.67
CA GLU A 573 -1.89 -27.92 5.44
C GLU A 573 -1.08 -28.79 4.46
N PRO A 574 -1.00 -28.42 3.16
CA PRO A 574 -0.29 -29.22 2.15
C PRO A 574 1.20 -29.45 2.44
N ALA A 575 1.88 -28.47 3.06
CA ALA A 575 3.28 -28.60 3.43
C ALA A 575 3.50 -29.64 4.53
N PHE A 576 2.58 -29.69 5.50
CA PHE A 576 2.59 -30.70 6.56
C PHE A 576 2.28 -32.09 5.98
N LEU A 577 1.21 -32.21 5.19
CA LEU A 577 0.84 -33.46 4.53
C LEU A 577 1.97 -34.02 3.65
N SER A 578 2.64 -33.16 2.88
CA SER A 578 3.80 -33.55 2.06
C SER A 578 4.94 -34.11 2.92
N THR A 579 5.21 -33.47 4.06
CA THR A 579 6.23 -33.93 5.02
C THR A 579 5.89 -35.30 5.63
N ILE A 580 4.62 -35.52 5.98
CA ILE A 580 4.17 -36.82 6.51
C ILE A 580 4.27 -37.92 5.44
N LYS A 581 3.91 -37.63 4.18
CA LYS A 581 4.09 -38.56 3.05
C LYS A 581 5.56 -38.88 2.78
N GLU A 582 6.45 -37.91 2.92
CA GLU A 582 7.90 -38.13 2.84
C GLU A 582 8.36 -39.12 3.91
N ILE A 583 7.94 -38.91 5.16
CA ILE A 583 8.28 -39.80 6.28
C ILE A 583 7.71 -41.21 6.06
N ASP A 584 6.45 -41.32 5.66
CA ASP A 584 5.79 -42.61 5.38
C ASP A 584 6.53 -43.41 4.29
N GLY A 585 6.96 -42.74 3.21
CA GLY A 585 7.80 -43.35 2.19
C GLY A 585 9.14 -43.84 2.73
N LEU A 586 9.78 -43.07 3.63
CA LEU A 586 11.03 -43.46 4.27
C LEU A 586 10.87 -44.62 5.27
N LEU A 587 9.74 -44.71 5.97
CA LEU A 587 9.41 -45.84 6.86
C LEU A 587 9.31 -47.14 6.05
N LYS A 588 8.62 -47.10 4.91
CA LYS A 588 8.55 -48.24 3.98
C LYS A 588 9.93 -48.66 3.48
N ASP A 589 10.79 -47.70 3.16
CA ASP A 589 12.16 -47.94 2.69
C ASP A 589 13.07 -48.61 3.75
N ILE A 590 12.78 -48.42 5.04
CA ILE A 590 13.55 -49.05 6.14
C ILE A 590 12.93 -50.37 6.61
N GLY A 591 11.83 -50.81 6.00
CA GLY A 591 11.24 -52.14 6.20
C GLY A 591 9.97 -52.18 7.05
N GLU A 592 9.40 -51.05 7.43
CA GLU A 592 8.14 -51.01 8.19
C GLU A 592 6.94 -51.39 7.30
N GLU A 593 6.07 -52.28 7.79
CA GLU A 593 4.92 -52.79 7.03
C GLU A 593 3.64 -51.95 7.23
N TRP A 594 3.63 -51.03 8.19
CA TRP A 594 2.49 -50.17 8.51
C TRP A 594 2.61 -48.79 7.84
N ASN A 595 1.48 -48.10 7.67
CA ASN A 595 1.40 -46.79 7.04
C ASN A 595 1.11 -45.71 8.09
N LEU A 596 1.98 -44.70 8.17
CA LEU A 596 1.87 -43.59 9.12
C LEU A 596 0.66 -42.71 8.83
N LEU A 597 0.37 -42.46 7.54
CA LEU A 597 -0.77 -41.62 7.17
C LEU A 597 -2.10 -42.32 7.50
N GLU A 598 -2.21 -43.62 7.24
CA GLU A 598 -3.38 -44.41 7.64
C GLU A 598 -3.54 -44.42 9.16
N GLU A 599 -2.44 -44.52 9.91
CA GLU A 599 -2.47 -44.49 11.38
C GLU A 599 -2.96 -43.15 11.91
N LEU A 600 -2.40 -42.02 11.44
CA LEU A 600 -2.82 -40.68 11.87
C LEU A 600 -4.26 -40.34 11.48
N THR A 601 -4.81 -41.02 10.46
CA THR A 601 -6.19 -40.83 9.98
C THR A 601 -7.15 -41.92 10.44
N ALA A 602 -6.68 -42.91 11.22
CA ALA A 602 -7.49 -44.00 11.73
C ALA A 602 -8.66 -43.51 12.61
N THR A 603 -9.67 -44.36 12.81
CA THR A 603 -10.71 -44.13 13.84
C THR A 603 -10.16 -44.47 15.22
N GLU A 604 -10.82 -44.00 16.28
CA GLU A 604 -10.35 -44.19 17.66
C GLU A 604 -10.17 -45.67 18.00
N GLU A 605 -11.11 -46.50 17.54
CA GLU A 605 -11.12 -47.95 17.79
C GLU A 605 -9.99 -48.70 17.06
N LYS A 606 -9.39 -48.08 16.04
CA LYS A 606 -8.33 -48.68 15.22
C LYS A 606 -6.95 -48.09 15.48
N SER A 607 -6.89 -46.98 16.21
CA SER A 607 -5.65 -46.30 16.53
C SER A 607 -4.76 -47.21 17.38
N ARG A 608 -3.50 -47.31 16.98
CA ARG A 608 -2.42 -48.02 17.65
C ARG A 608 -1.37 -47.06 18.18
N LEU A 609 -1.70 -45.78 18.38
CA LEU A 609 -0.77 -44.79 18.95
C LEU A 609 -0.29 -45.13 20.37
N ASP A 610 -0.99 -46.04 21.07
CA ASP A 610 -0.54 -46.60 22.35
C ASP A 610 0.56 -47.67 22.18
N ASP A 611 0.73 -48.23 20.98
CA ASP A 611 1.89 -49.06 20.67
C ASP A 611 3.16 -48.22 20.70
N LEU A 612 4.22 -48.77 21.30
CA LEU A 612 5.43 -48.02 21.55
C LEU A 612 6.16 -47.58 20.28
N VAL A 613 6.24 -48.48 19.29
CA VAL A 613 6.95 -48.23 18.02
C VAL A 613 6.18 -47.22 17.20
N ILE A 614 4.88 -47.44 17.05
CA ILE A 614 3.99 -46.55 16.31
C ILE A 614 3.91 -45.18 17.00
N GLY A 615 3.71 -45.14 18.31
CA GLY A 615 3.58 -43.91 19.10
C GLY A 615 4.83 -43.03 19.09
N GLN A 616 6.03 -43.60 19.25
CA GLN A 616 7.27 -42.83 19.14
C GLN A 616 7.51 -42.32 17.73
N THR A 617 7.26 -43.16 16.72
CA THR A 617 7.45 -42.80 15.30
C THR A 617 6.50 -41.67 14.90
N ALA A 618 5.23 -41.76 15.29
CA ALA A 618 4.23 -40.73 15.03
C ALA A 618 4.55 -39.43 15.78
N THR A 619 5.01 -39.50 17.04
CA THR A 619 5.43 -38.32 17.80
C THR A 619 6.60 -37.61 17.11
N PHE A 620 7.63 -38.35 16.68
CA PHE A 620 8.73 -37.79 15.91
C PHE A 620 8.24 -37.14 14.61
N ALA A 621 7.37 -37.83 13.87
CA ALA A 621 6.86 -37.36 12.59
C ALA A 621 6.08 -36.04 12.72
N LEU A 622 5.24 -35.91 13.75
CA LEU A 622 4.51 -34.68 14.05
C LEU A 622 5.45 -33.55 14.43
N GLN A 623 6.39 -33.80 15.33
CA GLN A 623 7.39 -32.81 15.75
C GLN A 623 8.19 -32.26 14.57
N TYR A 624 8.69 -33.17 13.71
CA TYR A 624 9.42 -32.79 12.51
C TYR A 624 8.51 -32.08 11.49
N GLY A 625 7.29 -32.58 11.28
CA GLY A 625 6.29 -31.99 10.39
C GLY A 625 5.89 -30.57 10.77
N ILE A 626 5.61 -30.33 12.06
CA ILE A 626 5.26 -29.00 12.58
C ILE A 626 6.46 -28.05 12.43
N ALA A 627 7.67 -28.49 12.75
CA ALA A 627 8.86 -27.66 12.55
C ALA A 627 9.09 -27.31 11.08
N ARG A 628 8.86 -28.25 10.14
CA ARG A 628 8.93 -27.99 8.70
C ARG A 628 7.82 -27.03 8.23
N LEU A 629 6.62 -27.12 8.80
CA LEU A 629 5.53 -26.19 8.54
C LEU A 629 5.89 -24.77 8.98
N LEU A 630 6.36 -24.58 10.22
CA LEU A 630 6.81 -23.29 10.73
C LEU A 630 7.95 -22.69 9.87
N ILE A 631 8.91 -23.53 9.45
CA ILE A 631 9.99 -23.11 8.54
C ILE A 631 9.43 -22.68 7.18
N SER A 632 8.39 -23.34 6.67
CA SER A 632 7.73 -22.97 5.41
C SER A 632 7.04 -21.61 5.50
N TRP A 633 6.55 -21.23 6.68
CA TRP A 633 6.02 -19.90 6.99
C TRP A 633 7.12 -18.85 7.26
N GLY A 634 8.39 -19.24 7.15
CA GLY A 634 9.54 -18.34 7.34
C GLY A 634 10.07 -18.28 8.78
N ILE A 635 9.48 -18.99 9.74
CA ILE A 635 9.95 -19.04 11.13
C ILE A 635 11.12 -20.02 11.22
N ARG A 636 12.34 -19.49 11.30
CA ARG A 636 13.57 -20.30 11.34
C ARG A 636 14.20 -20.31 12.74
N PRO A 637 14.49 -21.51 13.31
CA PRO A 637 15.14 -21.60 14.60
C PRO A 637 16.61 -21.13 14.53
N SER A 638 17.03 -20.34 15.53
CA SER A 638 18.44 -20.02 15.79
C SER A 638 19.15 -21.10 16.60
N ALA A 639 18.39 -21.91 17.34
CA ALA A 639 18.84 -23.11 18.01
C ALA A 639 17.69 -24.12 18.11
N VAL A 640 18.04 -25.38 18.32
CA VAL A 640 17.09 -26.46 18.60
C VAL A 640 17.49 -27.16 19.89
N ILE A 641 16.51 -27.58 20.67
CA ILE A 641 16.71 -28.41 21.86
C ILE A 641 15.66 -29.52 21.86
N GLY A 642 16.03 -30.70 22.32
CA GLY A 642 15.12 -31.84 22.38
C GLY A 642 15.20 -32.53 23.73
N HIS A 643 14.09 -33.09 24.19
CA HIS A 643 14.05 -33.90 25.38
C HIS A 643 13.93 -35.38 25.00
N SER A 644 14.99 -36.17 25.23
CA SER A 644 15.01 -37.62 24.93
C SER A 644 14.65 -37.93 23.47
N LEU A 645 13.43 -38.41 23.17
CA LEU A 645 12.96 -38.63 21.78
C LEU A 645 13.02 -37.35 20.94
N GLY A 646 12.74 -36.20 21.54
CA GLY A 646 12.77 -34.91 20.85
C GLY A 646 14.16 -34.52 20.34
N GLU A 647 15.26 -35.07 20.89
CA GLU A 647 16.60 -34.80 20.35
C GLU A 647 16.77 -35.35 18.93
N LEU A 648 16.05 -36.42 18.59
CA LEU A 648 16.06 -36.97 17.23
C LEU A 648 15.38 -36.00 16.25
N ALA A 649 14.23 -35.42 16.64
CA ALA A 649 13.57 -34.37 15.85
C ALA A 649 14.46 -33.12 15.72
N ALA A 650 15.09 -32.69 16.81
CA ALA A 650 16.05 -31.58 16.81
C ALA A 650 17.23 -31.85 15.86
N ALA A 651 17.84 -33.04 15.93
CA ALA A 651 18.96 -33.45 15.10
C ALA A 651 18.60 -33.50 13.61
N ALA A 652 17.38 -33.93 13.28
CA ALA A 652 16.88 -33.89 11.90
C ALA A 652 16.68 -32.45 11.41
N ILE A 653 16.07 -31.58 12.21
CA ILE A 653 15.76 -30.18 11.83
C ILE A 653 17.03 -29.33 11.68
N CYS A 654 18.03 -29.51 12.54
CA CYS A 654 19.30 -28.80 12.39
C CYS A 654 20.26 -29.43 11.36
N GLY A 655 19.88 -30.56 10.77
CA GLY A 655 20.68 -31.25 9.74
C GLY A 655 21.90 -31.99 10.28
N ALA A 656 21.97 -32.26 11.59
CA ALA A 656 23.06 -33.04 12.19
C ALA A 656 23.03 -34.51 11.72
N LEU A 657 21.83 -35.04 11.45
CA LEU A 657 21.64 -36.39 10.91
C LEU A 657 20.62 -36.37 9.76
N PRO A 658 20.84 -37.18 8.69
CA PRO A 658 19.85 -37.34 7.63
C PRO A 658 18.53 -37.91 8.16
N LEU A 659 17.39 -37.41 7.67
CA LEU A 659 16.05 -37.82 8.12
C LEU A 659 15.85 -39.34 8.13
N LYS A 660 16.30 -40.05 7.08
CA LYS A 660 16.23 -41.52 7.01
C LYS A 660 16.95 -42.21 8.17
N ASN A 661 18.15 -41.74 8.53
CA ASN A 661 18.93 -42.32 9.62
C ASN A 661 18.24 -42.04 10.97
N VAL A 662 17.70 -40.84 11.14
CA VAL A 662 16.96 -40.49 12.35
C VAL A 662 15.73 -41.38 12.51
N LEU A 663 14.95 -41.61 11.45
CA LEU A 663 13.81 -42.52 11.46
C LEU A 663 14.23 -43.96 11.82
N SER A 664 15.32 -44.48 11.25
CA SER A 664 15.86 -45.78 11.64
C SER A 664 16.22 -45.84 13.14
N ILE A 665 16.79 -44.77 13.69
CA ILE A 665 17.10 -44.69 15.13
C ILE A 665 15.82 -44.66 15.97
N VAL A 666 14.80 -43.90 15.56
CA VAL A 666 13.50 -43.84 16.26
C VAL A 666 12.85 -45.22 16.32
N VAL A 667 12.72 -45.89 15.17
CA VAL A 667 12.11 -47.21 15.08
C VAL A 667 12.92 -48.23 15.90
N LEU A 668 14.23 -48.33 15.66
CA LEU A 668 15.10 -49.29 16.36
C LEU A 668 15.05 -49.07 17.88
N ARG A 669 15.12 -47.82 18.32
CA ARG A 669 15.03 -47.47 19.74
C ARG A 669 13.71 -47.96 20.31
N ALA A 670 12.59 -47.68 19.65
CA ALA A 670 11.28 -48.06 20.15
C ALA A 670 11.08 -49.59 20.16
N SER A 671 11.58 -50.30 19.13
CA SER A 671 11.57 -51.77 19.09
C SER A 671 12.38 -52.38 20.22
N LEU A 672 13.59 -51.88 20.48
CA LEU A 672 14.42 -52.35 21.59
C LEU A 672 13.77 -52.07 22.95
N GLN A 673 13.11 -50.93 23.10
CA GLN A 673 12.35 -50.63 24.32
C GLN A 673 11.14 -51.54 24.48
N HIS A 674 10.48 -51.94 23.39
CA HIS A 674 9.37 -52.88 23.41
C HIS A 674 9.82 -54.30 23.79
N GLU A 675 11.02 -54.71 23.35
CA GLU A 675 11.63 -56.01 23.67
C GLU A 675 12.15 -56.11 25.11
N CYS A 676 12.40 -54.98 25.77
CA CYS A 676 12.82 -54.94 27.17
C CYS A 676 11.68 -55.37 28.12
N GLN A 677 11.50 -56.68 28.29
CA GLN A 677 10.50 -57.32 29.16
C GLN A 677 10.78 -57.21 30.69
N GLN A 678 11.30 -56.08 31.18
CA GLN A 678 11.41 -55.84 32.63
C GLN A 678 10.43 -54.76 33.08
N SER A 679 9.84 -54.98 34.25
CA SER A 679 8.93 -54.08 34.98
C SER A 679 9.65 -52.80 35.40
N GLY A 680 10.02 -51.96 34.44
CA GLY A 680 10.58 -50.64 34.66
C GLY A 680 9.47 -49.62 34.80
N LEU A 681 9.58 -48.71 35.77
CA LEU A 681 8.64 -47.62 35.97
C LEU A 681 9.36 -46.28 35.96
N MET A 682 8.63 -45.24 35.55
CA MET A 682 9.09 -43.86 35.62
C MET A 682 8.15 -43.04 36.50
N ALA A 683 8.71 -42.16 37.33
CA ALA A 683 7.93 -41.29 38.22
C ALA A 683 8.42 -39.84 38.13
N ALA A 684 7.49 -38.91 37.91
CA ALA A 684 7.78 -37.48 37.99
C ALA A 684 7.64 -36.99 39.44
N LEU A 685 8.61 -36.22 39.92
CA LEU A 685 8.69 -35.76 41.29
C LEU A 685 8.87 -34.25 41.37
N GLY A 686 8.02 -33.59 42.16
CA GLY A 686 8.12 -32.17 42.48
C GLY A 686 9.21 -31.87 43.53
N MET A 687 10.47 -32.19 43.23
CA MET A 687 11.62 -31.85 44.06
C MET A 687 12.89 -31.59 43.24
N SER A 688 13.85 -30.89 43.85
CA SER A 688 15.19 -30.65 43.28
C SER A 688 16.00 -31.93 43.09
N GLU A 689 16.94 -31.91 42.15
CA GLU A 689 17.90 -33.00 41.89
C GLU A 689 18.67 -33.42 43.15
N GLU A 690 19.19 -32.48 43.94
CA GLU A 690 19.98 -32.78 45.14
C GLU A 690 19.15 -33.55 46.18
N ARG A 691 17.90 -33.15 46.37
CA ARG A 691 16.96 -33.81 47.28
C ARG A 691 16.61 -35.21 46.80
N ALA A 692 16.34 -35.37 45.50
CA ALA A 692 16.06 -36.68 44.93
C ALA A 692 17.27 -37.63 45.08
N ARG A 693 18.49 -37.15 44.78
CA ARG A 693 19.72 -37.94 44.99
C ARG A 693 19.93 -38.32 46.45
N SER A 694 19.67 -37.39 47.38
CA SER A 694 19.80 -37.65 48.82
C SER A 694 18.81 -38.73 49.28
N LEU A 695 17.55 -38.62 48.89
CA LEU A 695 16.52 -39.61 49.20
C LEU A 695 16.82 -40.99 48.60
N LEU A 696 17.30 -41.04 47.36
CA LEU A 696 17.72 -42.31 46.74
C LEU A 696 18.83 -43.00 47.55
N CYS A 697 19.80 -42.23 48.05
CA CYS A 697 20.87 -42.77 48.91
C CYS A 697 20.34 -43.19 50.29
N GLU A 698 19.49 -42.37 50.92
CA GLU A 698 18.89 -42.65 52.23
C GLU A 698 18.05 -43.94 52.20
N LEU A 699 17.29 -44.15 51.12
CA LEU A 699 16.45 -45.32 50.89
C LEU A 699 17.22 -46.51 50.31
N LYS A 700 18.50 -46.34 49.95
CA LYS A 700 19.36 -47.35 49.29
C LYS A 700 18.77 -47.86 47.97
N LEU A 701 18.19 -46.96 47.20
CA LEU A 701 17.59 -47.24 45.89
C LEU A 701 18.50 -46.75 44.74
N ASP A 702 19.68 -46.20 45.04
CA ASP A 702 20.61 -45.65 44.06
C ASP A 702 21.21 -46.68 43.09
N SER A 703 21.18 -47.97 43.44
CA SER A 703 21.59 -49.06 42.55
C SER A 703 20.52 -49.50 41.56
N THR A 704 19.27 -49.11 41.78
CA THR A 704 18.10 -49.62 41.04
C THR A 704 17.23 -48.52 40.43
N VAL A 705 17.37 -47.29 40.90
CA VAL A 705 16.66 -46.10 40.42
C VAL A 705 17.66 -44.99 40.11
N ASN A 706 17.50 -44.39 38.93
CA ASN A 706 18.27 -43.24 38.49
C ASN A 706 17.37 -42.04 38.22
N ILE A 707 17.95 -40.85 38.29
CA ILE A 707 17.34 -39.63 37.76
C ILE A 707 17.50 -39.68 36.23
N ALA A 708 16.41 -39.89 35.52
CA ALA A 708 16.34 -39.94 34.06
C ALA A 708 16.30 -38.56 33.41
N ALA A 709 15.68 -37.58 34.08
CA ALA A 709 15.63 -36.20 33.61
C ALA A 709 15.58 -35.21 34.79
N VAL A 710 16.18 -34.05 34.58
CA VAL A 710 16.04 -32.86 35.44
C VAL A 710 15.31 -31.83 34.59
N ASN A 711 14.00 -31.68 34.81
CA ASN A 711 13.12 -30.89 33.96
C ASN A 711 13.14 -29.41 34.34
N ASP A 712 13.23 -29.13 35.64
CA ASP A 712 13.45 -27.79 36.20
C ASP A 712 14.09 -27.89 37.61
N ALA A 713 14.26 -26.75 38.29
CA ALA A 713 14.90 -26.69 39.60
C ALA A 713 14.18 -27.47 40.72
N GLN A 714 12.91 -27.83 40.53
CA GLN A 714 12.06 -28.56 41.47
C GLN A 714 11.28 -29.70 40.77
N SER A 715 11.77 -30.19 39.63
CA SER A 715 11.11 -31.24 38.88
C SER A 715 12.14 -32.20 38.31
N VAL A 716 12.11 -33.44 38.78
CA VAL A 716 12.94 -34.53 38.26
C VAL A 716 12.09 -35.72 37.88
N THR A 717 12.58 -36.52 36.95
CA THR A 717 11.97 -37.79 36.57
C THR A 717 12.89 -38.92 37.00
N LEU A 718 12.38 -39.84 37.82
CA LEU A 718 13.06 -41.08 38.17
C LEU A 718 12.71 -42.17 37.16
N SER A 719 13.66 -43.08 36.93
CA SER A 719 13.46 -44.32 36.18
C SER A 719 14.22 -45.45 36.86
N GLY A 720 13.58 -46.60 37.02
CA GLY A 720 14.16 -47.76 37.67
C GLY A 720 13.20 -48.95 37.61
N ASP A 721 13.48 -50.01 38.38
CA ASP A 721 12.52 -51.10 38.52
C ASP A 721 11.26 -50.65 39.30
N GLU A 722 10.14 -51.28 38.97
CA GLU A 722 8.81 -50.98 39.49
C GLU A 722 8.76 -51.01 41.02
N GLN A 723 9.34 -52.04 41.64
CA GLN A 723 9.32 -52.19 43.11
C GLN A 723 10.06 -51.06 43.81
N SER A 724 11.23 -50.68 43.28
CA SER A 724 12.01 -49.56 43.83
C SER A 724 11.29 -48.22 43.66
N ILE A 725 10.61 -48.00 42.54
CA ILE A 725 9.84 -46.77 42.32
C ILE A 725 8.60 -46.74 43.23
N GLU A 726 7.88 -47.86 43.39
CA GLU A 726 6.75 -47.98 44.31
C GLU A 726 7.18 -47.73 45.76
N ALA A 727 8.30 -48.31 46.20
CA ALA A 727 8.86 -48.07 47.53
C ALA A 727 9.22 -46.59 47.74
N PHE A 728 9.78 -45.94 46.71
CA PHE A 728 10.05 -44.50 46.75
C PHE A 728 8.75 -43.68 46.86
N GLN A 729 7.70 -44.06 46.11
CA GLN A 729 6.38 -43.41 46.19
C GLN A 729 5.72 -43.58 47.55
N GLU A 730 5.80 -44.78 48.15
CA GLU A 730 5.27 -45.03 49.50
C GLU A 730 5.96 -44.17 50.56
N HIS A 731 7.26 -43.93 50.44
CA HIS A 731 7.99 -43.04 51.36
C HIS A 731 7.53 -41.58 51.28
N LEU A 732 7.04 -41.15 50.11
CA LEU A 732 6.57 -39.78 49.88
C LEU A 732 5.10 -39.55 50.26
N LYS A 733 4.32 -40.62 50.45
CA LYS A 733 2.94 -40.56 50.95
C LYS A 733 2.95 -40.41 52.48
#